data_AF-A0A8T7C7K6-F1
#
_entry.id   AF-A0A8T7C7K6-F1
#
_cell.length_a   1.000
_cell.length_b   1.000
_cell.length_c   1.000
_cell.angle_alpha   90.00
_cell.angle_beta   90.00
_cell.angle_gamma   90.00
#
_symmetry.space_group_name_H-M   'P 1'
#
loop_
_entity.id
_entity.type
_entity.pdbx_description
1 polymer ?
#
loop_
_entity_poly.entity_id
_entity_poly.type
_entity_poly.pdbx_seq_one_letter_code
_entity_poly.pdbx_strand_id
1 'polypeptide(L)'
;DPCDRRMFVIHFTAGVLNQENDADREIAASVANGGMGIPEGGDITDVIKYLYDTDLADGNHGTAPDMPGVQNVMTYIVGEDPSKTDEWANFGGTDKTILLTNNPEDLHDDLKSLFRNIISVSATSVPPSLPVNAFNRSEVLDNVFLAVFQADEEIRPYWNGNIKKLKLDGLGTDGGTIVLKDANGIAAVGFDGRIRPDALTFWTNPATLPPADTDDGEVNGADGRKPGRGGAGQQIPGFQTGSPGLLNGLTTRKMFFDSGASLAPLNVDSGTASLLQGPLGAASARDAADYIAYMRGLDIFDRDGDGITSEARKWIMSDPLHSRPLAINYGARDGYTVTNPMIYIAAGTNDGVMHFIRNTNPDGSESGIEEWGFMPQAVMGIVPTLAINAQGAYHPYGVDGAPVAFLKDINANGTIDAGESAYLYFGLRRGGKAYYAMDISDPKAPSLKWKIEKSGDFAELGMTFSVPRLAKLNVDGVARTALVFAGGYDTNKDKRGVVGSNDSEGNAIFIVDAETGALIWKARKGASTGSVSAMVYEHVAMTDSIPSTVAAVDMDGNGLTDRLVVGDTGGNVWRADLIGGDRTNWRIELSARLGRHATGGNNIVNDRRFFHRPDIVPAKDSLGPYDAIVLPSGDRPNPLDKGGKHSNYIFVIKDRNIFPAAGPSLALELSQLGDVSSNCLQDGSCGASPPDLSFGWRMALEESGEKGLATPLTIGGTIFVTTYIPPNAATTSLSCQADEGSGRLYALSLGDGTARKNYNESDDDQSKPGEPTTKADRYDDLASGGIPSEVVSIPPNKILRPDLTVESTLSGNRWRTFWFLEENGDL
;
A
#
# COMPACT_ATOMS: atom_id res chain seq x y z
N ASP A 1 -21.02 -14.03 -0.84
CA ASP A 1 -21.31 -12.69 -0.30
C ASP A 1 -21.49 -12.80 1.21
N PRO A 2 -20.42 -12.74 2.03
CA PRO A 2 -20.58 -13.03 3.44
C PRO A 2 -19.92 -11.96 4.30
N CYS A 3 -20.49 -10.75 4.41
CA CYS A 3 -20.35 -10.05 5.68
C CYS A 3 -20.73 -11.03 6.80
N ASP A 4 -20.05 -11.02 7.93
CA ASP A 4 -20.65 -11.47 9.18
C ASP A 4 -21.83 -10.50 9.39
N ARG A 5 -23.02 -10.84 8.87
CA ARG A 5 -24.16 -9.93 8.76
C ARG A 5 -24.85 -9.90 10.11
N ARG A 6 -24.15 -9.39 11.11
CA ARG A 6 -24.80 -8.96 12.35
C ARG A 6 -25.74 -7.83 11.98
N MET A 7 -27.03 -8.08 12.14
CA MET A 7 -28.05 -7.06 11.96
C MET A 7 -28.11 -6.24 13.25
N PHE A 8 -28.09 -4.92 13.15
CA PHE A 8 -28.20 -4.05 14.31
C PHE A 8 -29.56 -3.38 14.31
N VAL A 9 -30.25 -3.43 15.44
CA VAL A 9 -31.51 -2.70 15.66
C VAL A 9 -31.27 -1.68 16.75
N ILE A 10 -31.61 -0.41 16.49
CA ILE A 10 -31.67 0.62 17.53
C ILE A 10 -33.14 0.83 17.86
N HIS A 11 -33.55 0.36 19.03
CA HIS A 11 -34.92 0.42 19.48
C HIS A 11 -35.11 1.60 20.43
N PHE A 12 -35.83 2.62 19.97
CA PHE A 12 -36.24 3.76 20.79
C PHE A 12 -37.55 3.44 21.48
N THR A 13 -37.56 3.49 22.82
CA THR A 13 -38.77 3.31 23.63
C THR A 13 -39.02 4.54 24.50
N ALA A 14 -40.17 5.18 24.27
CA ALA A 14 -40.65 6.31 25.06
C ALA A 14 -42.19 6.29 25.14
N GLY A 15 -42.74 6.34 26.35
CA GLY A 15 -44.19 6.35 26.60
C GLY A 15 -44.86 4.97 26.70
N VAL A 16 -46.20 4.96 26.67
CA VAL A 16 -47.03 3.75 26.79
C VAL A 16 -47.24 3.13 25.41
N LEU A 17 -46.87 1.85 25.26
CA LEU A 17 -47.07 1.04 24.05
C LEU A 17 -48.57 0.87 23.79
N ASN A 18 -49.08 1.38 22.67
CA ASN A 18 -50.52 1.43 22.40
C ASN A 18 -51.02 0.32 21.45
N GLN A 19 -50.16 -0.58 20.96
CA GLN A 19 -50.50 -1.63 20.00
C GLN A 19 -49.58 -2.86 20.14
N GLU A 20 -49.66 -3.58 21.27
CA GLU A 20 -48.74 -4.68 21.59
C GLU A 20 -48.99 -5.98 20.80
N ASN A 21 -50.11 -6.13 20.10
CA ASN A 21 -50.52 -7.41 19.51
C ASN A 21 -50.56 -7.45 17.97
N ASP A 22 -50.19 -6.38 17.28
CA ASP A 22 -50.27 -6.29 15.81
C ASP A 22 -49.24 -7.19 15.10
N ALA A 23 -48.19 -7.65 15.82
CA ALA A 23 -47.14 -8.53 15.30
C ALA A 23 -47.17 -9.95 15.91
N ASP A 24 -48.11 -10.24 16.83
CA ASP A 24 -48.18 -11.52 17.55
C ASP A 24 -48.33 -12.70 16.59
N ARG A 25 -49.10 -12.51 15.53
CA ARG A 25 -49.37 -13.53 14.52
C ARG A 25 -48.10 -13.89 13.74
N GLU A 26 -47.28 -12.89 13.41
CA GLU A 26 -46.02 -13.03 12.69
C GLU A 26 -44.94 -13.64 13.59
N ILE A 27 -44.88 -13.21 14.86
CA ILE A 27 -43.98 -13.75 15.88
C ILE A 27 -44.29 -15.24 16.15
N ALA A 28 -45.58 -15.58 16.27
CA ALA A 28 -46.05 -16.95 16.50
C ALA A 28 -46.01 -17.85 15.26
N ALA A 29 -45.77 -17.29 14.07
CA ALA A 29 -45.61 -18.10 12.87
C ALA A 29 -44.40 -19.03 13.03
N SER A 30 -44.49 -20.22 12.43
CA SER A 30 -43.43 -21.23 12.53
C SER A 30 -42.13 -20.74 11.87
N VAL A 31 -40.99 -21.19 12.39
CA VAL A 31 -39.64 -21.00 11.80
C VAL A 31 -39.60 -21.32 10.30
N ALA A 32 -40.25 -22.40 9.85
CA ALA A 32 -40.30 -22.77 8.43
C ALA A 32 -41.02 -21.74 7.51
N ASN A 33 -41.78 -20.80 8.09
CA ASN A 33 -42.45 -19.71 7.37
C ASN A 33 -41.78 -18.35 7.63
N GLY A 34 -40.61 -18.33 8.28
CA GLY A 34 -39.87 -17.11 8.65
C GLY A 34 -40.38 -16.40 9.90
N GLY A 35 -41.18 -17.09 10.73
CA GLY A 35 -41.57 -16.60 12.06
C GLY A 35 -40.69 -17.16 13.17
N MET A 36 -40.94 -16.79 14.43
CA MET A 36 -40.08 -17.17 15.56
C MET A 36 -40.59 -18.39 16.35
N GLY A 37 -41.83 -18.83 16.10
CA GLY A 37 -42.47 -19.92 16.83
C GLY A 37 -42.72 -19.61 18.30
N ILE A 38 -42.67 -18.34 18.69
CA ILE A 38 -42.94 -17.87 20.06
C ILE A 38 -44.47 -17.78 20.22
N PRO A 39 -45.09 -18.48 21.19
CA PRO A 39 -46.55 -18.50 21.34
C PRO A 39 -47.17 -17.10 21.46
N GLU A 40 -48.40 -16.93 20.95
CA GLU A 40 -49.17 -15.68 21.12
C GLU A 40 -49.24 -15.28 22.60
N GLY A 41 -48.76 -14.07 22.92
CA GLY A 41 -48.59 -13.57 24.29
C GLY A 41 -47.16 -13.60 24.85
N GLY A 42 -46.13 -13.87 24.02
CA GLY A 42 -44.73 -13.64 24.38
C GLY A 42 -44.40 -12.15 24.57
N ASP A 43 -43.42 -11.84 25.42
CA ASP A 43 -43.00 -10.46 25.66
C ASP A 43 -41.86 -10.06 24.70
N ILE A 44 -41.61 -8.76 24.54
CA ILE A 44 -40.54 -8.20 23.70
C ILE A 44 -39.15 -8.76 24.07
N THR A 45 -38.97 -9.16 25.33
CA THR A 45 -37.75 -9.85 25.80
C THR A 45 -37.52 -11.19 25.11
N ASP A 46 -38.58 -11.98 24.91
CA ASP A 46 -38.50 -13.27 24.20
C ASP A 46 -38.11 -13.05 22.73
N VAL A 47 -38.64 -12.00 22.11
CA VAL A 47 -38.34 -11.62 20.72
C VAL A 47 -36.89 -11.16 20.58
N ILE A 48 -36.44 -10.22 21.41
CA ILE A 48 -35.08 -9.69 21.36
C ILE A 48 -34.05 -10.80 21.61
N LYS A 49 -34.29 -11.64 22.62
CA LYS A 49 -33.43 -12.78 22.94
C LYS A 49 -33.39 -13.79 21.79
N TYR A 50 -34.53 -14.11 21.20
CA TYR A 50 -34.60 -15.03 20.07
C TYR A 50 -33.77 -14.53 18.88
N LEU A 51 -33.92 -13.24 18.55
CA LEU A 51 -33.18 -12.62 17.46
C LEU A 51 -31.67 -12.60 17.71
N TYR A 52 -31.23 -12.50 18.96
CA TYR A 52 -29.80 -12.54 19.31
C TYR A 52 -29.22 -13.97 19.40
N ASP A 53 -29.97 -14.93 19.94
CA ASP A 53 -29.46 -16.29 20.16
C ASP A 53 -29.59 -17.20 18.93
N THR A 54 -30.45 -16.84 17.97
CA THR A 54 -30.79 -17.71 16.82
C THR A 54 -30.04 -17.29 15.56
N ASP A 55 -29.54 -18.29 14.84
CA ASP A 55 -29.07 -18.11 13.47
C ASP A 55 -30.26 -18.01 12.52
N LEU A 56 -30.53 -16.81 12.01
CA LEU A 56 -31.67 -16.53 11.14
C LEU A 56 -31.42 -16.92 9.68
N ALA A 57 -30.26 -17.50 9.36
CA ALA A 57 -29.91 -17.97 8.02
C ALA A 57 -29.21 -19.35 8.05
N ASP A 58 -29.77 -20.29 8.82
CA ASP A 58 -29.29 -21.68 8.95
C ASP A 58 -29.79 -22.63 7.84
N GLY A 59 -30.42 -22.07 6.80
CA GLY A 59 -31.09 -22.83 5.73
C GLY A 59 -32.46 -23.40 6.07
N ASN A 60 -32.93 -23.28 7.32
CA ASN A 60 -34.25 -23.74 7.77
C ASN A 60 -35.19 -22.60 8.18
N HIS A 61 -34.66 -21.40 8.41
CA HIS A 61 -35.45 -20.22 8.76
C HIS A 61 -36.15 -19.62 7.52
N GLY A 62 -37.44 -19.92 7.35
CA GLY A 62 -38.24 -19.45 6.23
C GLY A 62 -37.69 -19.88 4.87
N THR A 63 -37.35 -18.90 4.03
CA THR A 63 -36.67 -19.10 2.74
C THR A 63 -35.21 -18.63 2.76
N ALA A 64 -34.63 -18.39 3.94
CA ALA A 64 -33.26 -17.94 4.06
C ALA A 64 -32.29 -19.05 3.61
N PRO A 65 -31.24 -18.72 2.83
CA PRO A 65 -30.21 -19.69 2.47
C PRO A 65 -29.35 -20.05 3.70
N ASP A 66 -28.70 -21.22 3.68
CA ASP A 66 -27.71 -21.63 4.68
C ASP A 66 -26.43 -20.79 4.51
N MET A 67 -26.15 -19.92 5.49
CA MET A 67 -25.00 -19.02 5.51
C MET A 67 -23.99 -19.45 6.58
N PRO A 68 -22.67 -19.44 6.29
CA PRO A 68 -21.66 -19.78 7.29
C PRO A 68 -21.63 -18.79 8.47
N GLY A 69 -21.67 -19.31 9.70
CA GLY A 69 -21.64 -18.51 10.93
C GLY A 69 -23.03 -18.08 11.40
N VAL A 70 -23.15 -17.59 12.64
CA VAL A 70 -24.46 -17.26 13.25
C VAL A 70 -24.97 -15.91 12.75
N GLN A 71 -26.06 -15.88 11.99
CA GLN A 71 -26.70 -14.64 11.52
C GLN A 71 -27.76 -14.15 12.51
N ASN A 72 -27.33 -13.48 13.56
CA ASN A 72 -28.20 -12.94 14.60
C ASN A 72 -28.37 -11.41 14.54
N VAL A 73 -29.29 -10.89 15.34
CA VAL A 73 -29.55 -9.45 15.51
C VAL A 73 -29.04 -8.99 16.87
N MET A 74 -28.20 -7.97 16.89
CA MET A 74 -27.84 -7.24 18.10
C MET A 74 -28.75 -6.02 18.24
N THR A 75 -29.33 -5.83 19.44
CA THR A 75 -30.34 -4.80 19.69
C THR A 75 -29.84 -3.80 20.74
N TYR A 76 -29.69 -2.54 20.33
CA TYR A 76 -29.43 -1.42 21.22
C TYR A 76 -30.75 -0.81 21.69
N ILE A 77 -30.92 -0.65 23.00
CA ILE A 77 -32.11 -0.04 23.57
C ILE A 77 -31.81 1.41 23.94
N VAL A 78 -32.65 2.33 23.48
CA VAL A 78 -32.63 3.74 23.85
C VAL A 78 -33.93 4.03 24.59
N GLY A 79 -33.86 4.38 25.88
CA GLY A 79 -35.06 4.46 26.72
C GLY A 79 -34.95 5.38 27.94
N GLU A 80 -36.10 5.74 28.52
CA GLU A 80 -36.19 6.64 29.68
C GLU A 80 -36.05 5.92 31.04
N ASP A 81 -36.35 4.61 31.09
CA ASP A 81 -36.40 3.82 32.34
C ASP A 81 -35.53 2.55 32.26
N PRO A 82 -34.28 2.61 32.78
CA PRO A 82 -33.35 1.47 32.76
C PRO A 82 -33.82 0.28 33.60
N SER A 83 -34.78 0.47 34.53
CA SER A 83 -35.28 -0.64 35.37
C SER A 83 -36.03 -1.73 34.59
N LYS A 84 -36.45 -1.43 33.36
CA LYS A 84 -37.07 -2.38 32.43
C LYS A 84 -36.21 -2.62 31.18
N THR A 85 -35.55 -1.57 30.71
CA THR A 85 -34.86 -1.59 29.41
C THR A 85 -33.46 -2.20 29.48
N ASP A 86 -32.81 -2.23 30.66
CA ASP A 86 -31.49 -2.88 30.79
C ASP A 86 -31.60 -4.40 30.61
N GLU A 87 -32.71 -5.01 31.00
CA GLU A 87 -32.96 -6.42 30.73
C GLU A 87 -33.06 -6.69 29.22
N TRP A 88 -33.71 -5.79 28.47
CA TRP A 88 -33.83 -5.88 27.02
C TRP A 88 -32.48 -5.66 26.32
N ALA A 89 -31.70 -4.71 26.81
CA ALA A 89 -30.34 -4.43 26.33
C ALA A 89 -29.46 -5.68 26.48
N ASN A 90 -29.49 -6.31 27.66
CA ASN A 90 -28.73 -7.54 27.94
C ASN A 90 -29.14 -8.70 27.04
N PHE A 91 -30.44 -8.91 26.81
CA PHE A 91 -30.90 -9.94 25.88
C PHE A 91 -30.58 -9.61 24.42
N GLY A 92 -30.45 -8.33 24.08
CA GLY A 92 -30.04 -7.84 22.76
C GLY A 92 -28.55 -7.89 22.50
N GLY A 93 -27.74 -8.40 23.44
CA GLY A 93 -26.28 -8.50 23.31
C GLY A 93 -25.52 -7.23 23.69
N THR A 94 -26.14 -6.33 24.46
CA THR A 94 -25.54 -5.06 24.92
C THR A 94 -25.62 -4.97 26.44
N ASP A 95 -24.66 -4.33 27.10
CA ASP A 95 -24.60 -4.38 28.57
C ASP A 95 -25.68 -3.52 29.26
N LYS A 96 -26.05 -2.38 28.66
CA LYS A 96 -26.96 -1.38 29.25
C LYS A 96 -27.74 -0.56 28.22
N THR A 97 -28.86 -0.01 28.65
CA THR A 97 -29.67 0.94 27.89
C THR A 97 -28.95 2.28 27.72
N ILE A 98 -29.07 2.87 26.52
CA ILE A 98 -28.71 4.26 26.27
C ILE A 98 -29.84 5.15 26.81
N LEU A 99 -29.53 5.96 27.81
CA LEU A 99 -30.55 6.74 28.51
C LEU A 99 -30.99 7.94 27.68
N LEU A 100 -32.30 8.10 27.52
CA LEU A 100 -32.89 9.34 27.05
C LEU A 100 -32.77 10.39 28.15
N THR A 101 -31.67 11.15 28.13
CA THR A 101 -31.46 12.25 29.06
C THR A 101 -32.19 13.50 28.57
N ASN A 102 -32.46 14.43 29.49
CA ASN A 102 -33.02 15.75 29.13
C ASN A 102 -31.97 16.67 28.48
N ASN A 103 -30.74 16.20 28.28
CA ASN A 103 -29.66 16.93 27.63
C ASN A 103 -29.40 16.35 26.23
N PRO A 104 -29.82 17.03 25.16
CA PRO A 104 -29.70 16.50 23.80
C PRO A 104 -28.26 16.26 23.34
N GLU A 105 -27.25 16.87 23.99
CA GLU A 105 -25.84 16.61 23.70
C GLU A 105 -25.39 15.21 24.16
N ASP A 106 -25.87 14.72 25.31
CA ASP A 106 -25.47 13.41 25.83
C ASP A 106 -26.01 12.29 24.93
N LEU A 107 -27.28 12.40 24.51
CA LEU A 107 -27.87 11.46 23.53
C LEU A 107 -27.18 11.55 22.17
N HIS A 108 -26.73 12.75 21.75
CA HIS A 108 -25.98 12.92 20.53
C HIS A 108 -24.63 12.19 20.59
N ASP A 109 -23.89 12.34 21.69
CA ASP A 109 -22.59 11.70 21.88
C ASP A 109 -22.70 10.18 22.02
N ASP A 110 -23.71 9.67 22.73
CA ASP A 110 -23.97 8.23 22.88
C ASP A 110 -24.35 7.58 21.53
N LEU A 111 -25.26 8.19 20.78
CA LEU A 111 -25.62 7.71 19.44
C LEU A 111 -24.43 7.80 18.48
N LYS A 112 -23.60 8.85 18.58
CA LYS A 112 -22.40 9.00 17.77
C LYS A 112 -21.35 7.96 18.12
N SER A 113 -21.16 7.63 19.40
CA SER A 113 -20.29 6.53 19.85
C SER A 113 -20.81 5.17 19.37
N LEU A 114 -22.12 4.94 19.44
CA LEU A 114 -22.77 3.75 18.90
C LEU A 114 -22.50 3.60 17.40
N PHE A 115 -22.70 4.67 16.61
CA PHE A 115 -22.41 4.62 15.18
C PHE A 115 -20.90 4.45 14.92
N ARG A 116 -20.01 5.04 15.75
CA ARG A 116 -18.55 4.90 15.61
C ARG A 116 -18.04 3.48 15.82
N ASN A 117 -18.54 2.75 16.82
CA ASN A 117 -18.20 1.34 17.05
C ASN A 117 -18.58 0.46 15.85
N ILE A 118 -19.58 0.88 15.07
CA ILE A 118 -19.99 0.18 13.85
C ILE A 118 -19.09 0.58 12.64
N ILE A 119 -18.33 1.69 12.69
CA ILE A 119 -17.68 2.35 11.53
C ILE A 119 -16.14 2.17 11.47
N SER A 120 -15.47 1.54 12.45
CA SER A 120 -13.99 1.48 12.46
C SER A 120 -13.41 0.51 11.42
N VAL A 121 -12.64 1.02 10.43
CA VAL A 121 -11.96 0.20 9.42
C VAL A 121 -10.45 0.39 9.51
N SER A 122 -9.73 -0.73 9.72
CA SER A 122 -8.29 -0.81 9.50
C SER A 122 -8.00 -0.99 8.01
N ALA A 123 -7.14 -0.14 7.45
CA ALA A 123 -6.83 -0.10 6.03
C ALA A 123 -5.39 -0.54 5.72
N THR A 124 -5.19 -1.01 4.49
CA THR A 124 -3.88 -1.29 3.90
C THR A 124 -3.82 -0.63 2.53
N SER A 125 -2.87 0.29 2.32
CA SER A 125 -2.73 1.04 1.04
C SER A 125 -1.43 0.71 0.29
N VAL A 126 -0.65 -0.24 0.81
CA VAL A 126 0.62 -0.72 0.24
C VAL A 126 0.57 -2.24 0.13
N PRO A 127 1.26 -2.84 -0.87
CA PRO A 127 1.25 -4.28 -1.05
C PRO A 127 2.11 -4.97 0.03
N PRO A 128 1.86 -6.26 0.30
CA PRO A 128 2.71 -7.08 1.18
C PRO A 128 4.17 -7.15 0.70
N SER A 129 5.08 -7.36 1.65
CA SER A 129 6.50 -7.64 1.39
C SER A 129 6.80 -9.13 1.57
N LEU A 130 7.42 -9.75 0.56
CA LEU A 130 7.89 -11.13 0.58
C LEU A 130 9.42 -11.13 0.46
N PRO A 131 10.18 -11.68 1.43
CA PRO A 131 11.62 -11.84 1.27
C PRO A 131 11.93 -12.87 0.19
N VAL A 132 12.90 -12.54 -0.66
CA VAL A 132 13.46 -13.49 -1.63
C VAL A 132 14.38 -14.46 -0.88
N ASN A 133 14.37 -15.73 -1.27
CA ASN A 133 15.34 -16.69 -0.80
C ASN A 133 16.72 -16.34 -1.38
N ALA A 134 17.67 -15.91 -0.53
CA ALA A 134 18.98 -15.47 -0.98
C ALA A 134 19.82 -16.59 -1.61
N PHE A 135 19.56 -17.84 -1.22
CA PHE A 135 20.26 -19.05 -1.69
C PHE A 135 19.58 -19.67 -2.91
N ASN A 136 18.28 -19.42 -3.10
CA ASN A 136 17.55 -19.72 -4.32
C ASN A 136 16.70 -18.51 -4.75
N ARG A 137 17.30 -17.59 -5.51
CA ARG A 137 16.66 -16.31 -5.90
C ARG A 137 15.44 -16.46 -6.83
N SER A 138 15.10 -17.70 -7.23
CA SER A 138 13.86 -18.02 -7.96
C SER A 138 12.69 -18.35 -7.03
N GLU A 139 12.92 -18.45 -5.73
CA GLU A 139 11.93 -18.71 -4.69
C GLU A 139 11.78 -17.53 -3.75
N VAL A 140 10.58 -17.38 -3.20
CA VAL A 140 10.30 -16.51 -2.05
C VAL A 140 10.30 -17.35 -0.79
N LEU A 141 10.69 -16.75 0.33
CA LEU A 141 10.45 -17.35 1.64
C LEU A 141 8.98 -17.24 2.00
N ASP A 142 8.55 -18.05 2.97
CA ASP A 142 7.17 -18.10 3.46
C ASP A 142 6.71 -16.83 4.19
N ASN A 143 7.64 -16.02 4.72
CA ASN A 143 7.31 -14.82 5.49
C ASN A 143 6.59 -13.74 4.65
N VAL A 144 5.50 -13.20 5.18
CA VAL A 144 4.75 -12.07 4.58
C VAL A 144 4.63 -10.94 5.59
N PHE A 145 5.16 -9.77 5.24
CA PHE A 145 5.08 -8.57 6.09
C PHE A 145 4.03 -7.61 5.54
N LEU A 146 3.07 -7.24 6.40
CA LEU A 146 1.92 -6.42 6.09
C LEU A 146 1.97 -5.13 6.88
N ALA A 147 1.98 -4.00 6.19
CA ALA A 147 1.79 -2.69 6.78
C ALA A 147 0.28 -2.43 6.92
N VAL A 148 -0.17 -2.13 8.14
CA VAL A 148 -1.57 -1.82 8.47
C VAL A 148 -1.64 -0.46 9.16
N PHE A 149 -2.70 0.30 8.91
CA PHE A 149 -2.95 1.55 9.60
C PHE A 149 -4.45 1.83 9.75
N GLN A 150 -4.78 2.79 10.61
CA GLN A 150 -6.15 3.24 10.81
C GLN A 150 -6.14 4.76 11.00
N ALA A 151 -6.96 5.43 10.20
CA ALA A 151 -7.20 6.85 10.39
C ALA A 151 -7.92 7.08 11.72
N ASP A 152 -7.54 8.14 12.43
CA ASP A 152 -8.17 8.48 13.71
C ASP A 152 -9.62 8.94 13.50
N GLU A 153 -10.55 8.31 14.23
CA GLU A 153 -12.00 8.50 14.11
C GLU A 153 -12.46 9.89 14.54
N GLU A 154 -11.66 10.57 15.35
CA GLU A 154 -11.92 11.93 15.80
C GLU A 154 -11.24 12.97 14.89
N ILE A 155 -10.69 12.56 13.75
CA ILE A 155 -9.98 13.44 12.80
C ILE A 155 -8.79 14.11 13.49
N ARG A 156 -8.10 13.36 14.35
CA ARG A 156 -6.81 13.80 14.90
C ARG A 156 -5.68 13.44 13.93
N PRO A 157 -4.57 14.19 13.94
CA PRO A 157 -3.49 14.00 12.99
C PRO A 157 -2.61 12.76 13.27
N TYR A 158 -2.62 12.18 14.47
CA TYR A 158 -1.86 10.95 14.76
C TYR A 158 -2.67 9.71 14.42
N TRP A 159 -2.17 8.88 13.50
CA TRP A 159 -2.84 7.65 13.06
C TRP A 159 -2.03 6.43 13.50
N ASN A 160 -2.70 5.44 14.06
CA ASN A 160 -2.05 4.21 14.52
C ASN A 160 -1.62 3.37 13.31
N GLY A 161 -0.38 2.87 13.36
CA GLY A 161 0.16 1.96 12.36
C GLY A 161 0.85 0.76 12.96
N ASN A 162 1.07 -0.27 12.13
CA ASN A 162 1.81 -1.46 12.53
C ASN A 162 2.39 -2.20 11.32
N ILE A 163 3.33 -3.09 11.61
CA ILE A 163 3.80 -4.10 10.66
C ILE A 163 3.56 -5.47 11.29
N LYS A 164 2.74 -6.26 10.62
CA LYS A 164 2.33 -7.60 11.05
C LYS A 164 2.99 -8.66 10.17
N LYS A 165 3.28 -9.81 10.75
CA LYS A 165 3.90 -10.94 10.06
C LYS A 165 2.93 -12.12 9.99
N LEU A 166 2.71 -12.63 8.77
CA LEU A 166 2.02 -13.89 8.47
C LEU A 166 2.96 -14.82 7.68
N LYS A 167 2.55 -16.07 7.42
CA LYS A 167 3.32 -17.00 6.58
C LYS A 167 2.47 -17.61 5.47
N LEU A 168 3.04 -17.78 4.29
CA LEU A 168 2.47 -18.55 3.20
C LEU A 168 2.66 -20.04 3.47
N ASP A 169 1.57 -20.78 3.45
CA ASP A 169 1.58 -22.24 3.49
C ASP A 169 1.36 -22.84 2.11
N GLY A 170 1.91 -24.03 1.86
CA GLY A 170 1.79 -24.73 0.58
C GLY A 170 2.77 -24.28 -0.53
N LEU A 171 3.77 -23.45 -0.21
CA LEU A 171 4.87 -23.12 -1.13
C LEU A 171 5.61 -24.40 -1.56
N GLY A 172 5.91 -24.53 -2.86
CA GLY A 172 6.64 -25.69 -3.41
C GLY A 172 5.80 -26.96 -3.64
N THR A 173 4.50 -26.93 -3.38
CA THR A 173 3.59 -28.05 -3.75
C THR A 173 2.99 -27.81 -5.14
N ASP A 174 3.21 -28.74 -6.08
CA ASP A 174 2.61 -28.69 -7.41
C ASP A 174 1.07 -28.80 -7.30
N GLY A 175 0.36 -27.72 -7.66
CA GLY A 175 -1.11 -27.68 -7.67
C GLY A 175 -1.79 -27.43 -6.33
N GLY A 176 -1.05 -27.25 -5.22
CA GLY A 176 -1.64 -26.94 -3.90
C GLY A 176 -2.16 -25.49 -3.80
N THR A 177 -3.22 -25.29 -3.02
CA THR A 177 -3.72 -23.94 -2.66
C THR A 177 -2.72 -23.27 -1.72
N ILE A 178 -2.22 -22.08 -2.07
CA ILE A 178 -1.39 -21.30 -1.17
C ILE A 178 -2.30 -20.41 -0.34
N VAL A 179 -2.12 -20.41 0.98
CA VAL A 179 -2.95 -19.65 1.92
C VAL A 179 -2.04 -18.94 2.93
N LEU A 180 -2.41 -17.71 3.30
CA LEU A 180 -1.79 -17.02 4.41
C LEU A 180 -2.27 -17.59 5.74
N LYS A 181 -1.34 -18.04 6.58
CA LYS A 181 -1.60 -18.56 7.92
C LYS A 181 -1.06 -17.65 9.00
N ASP A 182 -1.74 -17.69 10.14
CA ASP A 182 -1.37 -17.03 11.38
C ASP A 182 -0.38 -17.91 12.18
N ALA A 183 0.03 -17.43 13.36
CA ALA A 183 0.97 -18.13 14.24
C ALA A 183 0.45 -19.47 14.77
N ASN A 184 -0.87 -19.70 14.74
CA ASN A 184 -1.52 -20.94 15.15
C ASN A 184 -1.72 -21.92 13.98
N GLY A 185 -1.30 -21.55 12.76
CA GLY A 185 -1.48 -22.35 11.56
C GLY A 185 -2.89 -22.30 10.97
N ILE A 186 -3.70 -21.31 11.38
CA ILE A 186 -5.07 -21.08 10.90
C ILE A 186 -5.02 -20.07 9.75
N ALA A 187 -5.92 -20.21 8.77
CA ALA A 187 -6.06 -19.22 7.69
C ALA A 187 -6.32 -17.84 8.29
N ALA A 188 -5.45 -16.87 7.95
CA ALA A 188 -5.38 -15.57 8.60
C ALA A 188 -6.21 -14.48 7.91
N VAL A 189 -6.73 -14.75 6.71
CA VAL A 189 -7.45 -13.78 5.87
C VAL A 189 -8.95 -14.08 5.92
N GLY A 190 -9.76 -13.04 6.16
CA GLY A 190 -11.22 -13.11 6.17
C GLY A 190 -11.79 -12.98 4.75
N PHE A 191 -13.10 -13.16 4.64
CA PHE A 191 -13.82 -13.01 3.37
C PHE A 191 -13.73 -11.59 2.78
N ASP A 192 -13.41 -10.59 3.63
CA ASP A 192 -13.30 -9.17 3.29
C ASP A 192 -11.89 -8.79 2.79
N GLY A 193 -11.06 -9.80 2.50
CA GLY A 193 -9.71 -9.62 1.98
C GLY A 193 -8.73 -9.01 2.98
N ARG A 194 -9.03 -9.05 4.28
CA ARG A 194 -8.21 -8.47 5.35
C ARG A 194 -7.83 -9.54 6.37
N ILE A 195 -6.86 -9.23 7.24
CA ILE A 195 -6.50 -10.08 8.38
C ILE A 195 -7.75 -10.32 9.24
N ARG A 196 -8.04 -11.55 9.66
CA ARG A 196 -9.18 -11.83 10.55
C ARG A 196 -9.00 -11.15 11.91
N PRO A 197 -10.08 -10.70 12.58
CA PRO A 197 -9.98 -10.13 13.93
C PRO A 197 -9.38 -11.08 14.96
N ASP A 198 -9.58 -12.39 14.80
CA ASP A 198 -9.08 -13.45 15.69
C ASP A 198 -7.74 -14.07 15.26
N ALA A 199 -7.09 -13.55 14.21
CA ALA A 199 -5.78 -14.04 13.80
C ALA A 199 -4.68 -13.58 14.77
N LEU A 200 -3.78 -14.49 15.15
CA LEU A 200 -2.58 -14.16 15.93
C LEU A 200 -1.36 -14.02 15.01
N THR A 201 -0.81 -12.82 14.87
CA THR A 201 0.35 -12.59 13.98
C THR A 201 1.67 -13.00 14.63
N PHE A 202 2.67 -13.39 13.82
CA PHE A 202 3.88 -14.09 14.30
C PHE A 202 4.78 -13.28 15.24
N TRP A 203 4.71 -11.95 15.22
CA TRP A 203 5.50 -11.09 16.11
C TRP A 203 4.76 -10.69 17.38
N THR A 204 3.50 -11.09 17.52
CA THR A 204 2.70 -10.77 18.69
C THR A 204 3.07 -11.67 19.85
N ASN A 205 3.31 -11.07 21.02
CA ASN A 205 3.33 -11.80 22.28
C ASN A 205 1.92 -11.74 22.90
N PRO A 206 1.13 -12.83 22.84
CA PRO A 206 -0.25 -12.83 23.33
C PRO A 206 -0.34 -12.64 24.85
N ALA A 207 0.70 -13.00 25.61
CA ALA A 207 0.71 -12.87 27.08
C ALA A 207 0.82 -11.42 27.57
N THR A 208 1.24 -10.50 26.70
CA THR A 208 1.40 -9.07 27.00
C THR A 208 0.46 -8.20 26.17
N LEU A 209 -0.56 -8.79 25.55
CA LEU A 209 -1.62 -8.00 24.94
C LEU A 209 -2.53 -7.42 26.04
N PRO A 210 -2.99 -6.16 25.88
CA PRO A 210 -4.03 -5.65 26.76
C PRO A 210 -5.32 -6.48 26.61
N PRO A 211 -6.27 -6.39 27.56
CA PRO A 211 -7.61 -6.93 27.35
C PRO A 211 -8.16 -6.50 25.99
N ALA A 212 -8.90 -7.39 25.33
CA ALA A 212 -9.52 -7.07 24.05
C ALA A 212 -10.67 -6.08 24.27
N ASP A 213 -10.69 -5.02 23.47
CA ASP A 213 -11.85 -4.15 23.33
C ASP A 213 -12.85 -4.80 22.35
N THR A 214 -13.90 -5.42 22.89
CA THR A 214 -14.92 -6.09 22.08
C THR A 214 -15.77 -5.10 21.27
N ASP A 215 -15.86 -3.85 21.72
CA ASP A 215 -16.61 -2.79 21.03
C ASP A 215 -15.86 -2.34 19.77
N ASP A 216 -14.53 -2.44 19.77
CA ASP A 216 -13.69 -2.21 18.59
C ASP A 216 -13.46 -3.50 17.76
N GLY A 217 -14.15 -4.61 18.09
CA GLY A 217 -14.03 -5.87 17.38
C GLY A 217 -12.70 -6.60 17.62
N GLU A 218 -12.00 -6.30 18.71
CA GLU A 218 -10.81 -7.04 19.14
C GLU A 218 -11.18 -8.41 19.71
N VAL A 219 -10.27 -9.38 19.57
CA VAL A 219 -10.45 -10.74 20.10
C VAL A 219 -9.37 -11.04 21.13
N ASN A 220 -9.77 -11.60 22.27
CA ASN A 220 -8.85 -11.90 23.36
C ASN A 220 -7.75 -12.87 22.91
N GLY A 221 -6.50 -12.56 23.26
CA GLY A 221 -5.33 -13.35 22.88
C GLY A 221 -4.91 -13.24 21.40
N ALA A 222 -5.59 -12.42 20.59
CA ALA A 222 -5.24 -12.14 19.20
C ALA A 222 -4.99 -10.64 19.00
N ASP A 223 -4.14 -10.29 18.04
CA ASP A 223 -3.94 -8.90 17.61
C ASP A 223 -4.68 -8.55 16.32
N GLY A 224 -5.08 -9.55 15.54
CA GLY A 224 -5.93 -9.41 14.36
C GLY A 224 -5.47 -8.31 13.39
N ARG A 225 -6.45 -7.65 12.76
CA ARG A 225 -6.22 -6.53 11.83
C ARG A 225 -5.87 -5.20 12.51
N LYS A 226 -5.99 -5.08 13.84
CA LYS A 226 -5.89 -3.81 14.54
C LYS A 226 -4.46 -3.27 14.55
N PRO A 227 -4.21 -2.04 14.04
CA PRO A 227 -2.88 -1.46 14.03
C PRO A 227 -2.35 -1.20 15.45
N GLY A 228 -3.19 -0.71 16.37
CA GLY A 228 -2.80 -0.41 17.75
C GLY A 228 -2.53 -1.63 18.65
N ARG A 229 -2.39 -2.84 18.07
CA ARG A 229 -2.29 -4.10 18.82
C ARG A 229 -1.31 -5.07 18.17
N GLY A 230 -0.45 -5.69 18.99
CA GLY A 230 0.48 -6.76 18.58
C GLY A 230 1.53 -6.33 17.54
N GLY A 231 2.01 -7.28 16.74
CA GLY A 231 2.95 -7.03 15.64
C GLY A 231 4.27 -6.36 16.06
N ALA A 232 4.91 -5.67 15.12
CA ALA A 232 6.15 -4.95 15.35
C ALA A 232 6.00 -3.79 16.35
N GLY A 233 4.83 -3.14 16.39
CA GLY A 233 4.58 -2.05 17.32
C GLY A 233 4.65 -2.48 18.79
N GLN A 234 4.18 -3.69 19.12
CA GLN A 234 4.31 -4.26 20.47
C GLN A 234 5.78 -4.56 20.84
N GLN A 235 6.63 -4.79 19.84
CA GLN A 235 8.03 -5.18 20.02
C GLN A 235 9.01 -4.00 19.99
N ILE A 236 8.52 -2.76 19.94
CA ILE A 236 9.38 -1.57 20.08
C ILE A 236 10.06 -1.60 21.45
N PRO A 237 11.41 -1.51 21.52
CA PRO A 237 12.12 -1.56 22.79
C PRO A 237 11.60 -0.55 23.81
N GLY A 238 11.24 -1.06 24.98
CA GLY A 238 10.72 -0.27 26.09
C GLY A 238 9.19 -0.06 26.09
N PHE A 239 8.46 -0.42 25.02
CA PHE A 239 7.00 -0.31 25.01
C PHE A 239 6.35 -1.22 26.07
N GLN A 240 6.63 -2.52 26.03
CA GLN A 240 6.08 -3.51 26.98
C GLN A 240 6.50 -3.28 28.43
N THR A 241 7.68 -2.71 28.66
CA THR A 241 8.16 -2.36 30.01
C THR A 241 7.67 -0.97 30.46
N GLY A 242 6.93 -0.26 29.60
CA GLY A 242 6.40 1.07 29.86
C GLY A 242 7.46 2.17 29.86
N SER A 243 8.66 1.97 29.32
CA SER A 243 9.65 3.05 29.19
C SER A 243 10.59 2.85 28.00
N PRO A 244 10.36 3.57 26.87
CA PRO A 244 11.28 3.61 25.72
C PRO A 244 12.65 4.24 26.05
N GLY A 245 12.76 4.89 27.22
CA GLY A 245 13.97 5.51 27.75
C GLY A 245 14.35 6.83 27.07
N LEU A 246 15.11 7.67 27.79
CA LEU A 246 15.54 9.01 27.33
C LEU A 246 16.78 8.98 26.42
N LEU A 247 17.59 7.92 26.51
CA LEU A 247 18.87 7.80 25.80
C LEU A 247 18.93 6.46 25.05
N ASN A 248 19.69 6.42 23.96
CA ASN A 248 20.01 5.18 23.26
C ASN A 248 20.75 4.21 24.20
N GLY A 249 20.23 2.99 24.31
CA GLY A 249 20.76 1.95 25.18
C GLY A 249 20.51 0.56 24.60
N LEU A 250 20.99 -0.47 25.30
CA LEU A 250 20.75 -1.86 24.91
C LEU A 250 19.34 -2.34 25.29
N THR A 251 18.75 -1.74 26.33
CA THR A 251 17.44 -2.09 26.89
C THR A 251 16.37 -1.02 26.60
N THR A 252 16.73 0.02 25.86
CA THR A 252 15.87 1.17 25.50
C THR A 252 15.87 1.34 23.99
N ARG A 253 14.94 2.15 23.47
CA ARG A 253 14.83 2.39 22.03
C ARG A 253 16.08 3.08 21.48
N LYS A 254 16.62 2.59 20.36
CA LYS A 254 17.73 3.24 19.66
C LYS A 254 17.20 4.09 18.51
N MET A 255 17.35 5.40 18.63
CA MET A 255 16.88 6.36 17.64
C MET A 255 18.02 7.23 17.14
N PHE A 256 18.01 7.58 15.85
CA PHE A 256 19.02 8.40 15.20
C PHE A 256 18.39 9.51 14.36
N PHE A 257 19.14 10.57 14.10
CA PHE A 257 18.79 11.63 13.15
C PHE A 257 20.01 12.03 12.31
N ASP A 258 19.82 12.71 11.17
CA ASP A 258 20.90 13.22 10.34
C ASP A 258 21.52 14.46 10.97
N SER A 259 22.82 14.48 11.20
CA SER A 259 23.58 15.64 11.68
C SER A 259 24.72 15.92 10.71
N GLY A 260 24.47 16.84 9.78
CA GLY A 260 25.34 17.07 8.63
C GLY A 260 25.47 15.81 7.76
N ALA A 261 26.70 15.29 7.63
CA ALA A 261 27.01 14.08 6.86
C ALA A 261 27.07 12.80 7.73
N SER A 262 26.54 12.82 8.95
CA SER A 262 26.62 11.71 9.90
C SER A 262 25.27 11.43 10.58
N LEU A 263 25.17 10.28 11.26
CA LEU A 263 24.06 10.03 12.18
C LEU A 263 24.45 10.41 13.60
N ALA A 264 23.52 11.04 14.31
CA ALA A 264 23.64 11.32 15.74
C ALA A 264 22.52 10.62 16.53
N PRO A 265 22.78 10.17 17.77
CA PRO A 265 21.74 9.62 18.65
C PRO A 265 20.65 10.65 18.95
N LEU A 266 19.38 10.28 18.81
CA LEU A 266 18.23 11.12 19.16
C LEU A 266 17.95 11.01 20.67
N ASN A 267 18.82 11.62 21.48
CA ASN A 267 18.78 11.58 22.94
C ASN A 267 18.04 12.79 23.53
N VAL A 268 17.35 12.60 24.66
CA VAL A 268 16.76 13.70 25.44
C VAL A 268 17.83 14.34 26.32
N ASP A 269 18.73 15.11 25.68
CA ASP A 269 19.79 15.87 26.35
C ASP A 269 19.87 17.30 25.79
N SER A 270 20.53 18.19 26.53
CA SER A 270 20.59 19.61 26.19
C SER A 270 21.32 19.91 24.88
N GLY A 271 22.30 19.09 24.49
CA GLY A 271 23.04 19.24 23.25
C GLY A 271 22.16 18.90 22.05
N THR A 272 21.52 17.73 22.10
CA THR A 272 20.59 17.28 21.06
C THR A 272 19.40 18.24 20.93
N ALA A 273 18.80 18.66 22.05
CA ALA A 273 17.67 19.58 22.05
C ALA A 273 18.02 20.96 21.47
N SER A 274 19.23 21.46 21.73
CA SER A 274 19.69 22.72 21.16
C SER A 274 19.89 22.64 19.64
N LEU A 275 20.40 21.51 19.14
CA LEU A 275 20.58 21.27 17.70
C LEU A 275 19.24 21.16 16.98
N LEU A 276 18.25 20.49 17.59
CA LEU A 276 16.97 20.20 16.96
C LEU A 276 15.89 21.26 17.21
N GLN A 277 16.16 22.30 18.00
CA GLN A 277 15.20 23.37 18.27
C GLN A 277 14.64 24.00 16.98
N GLY A 278 15.51 24.31 16.01
CA GLY A 278 15.13 24.87 14.72
C GLY A 278 14.31 23.90 13.86
N PRO A 279 14.83 22.69 13.56
CA PRO A 279 14.11 21.65 12.81
C PRO A 279 12.73 21.29 13.38
N LEU A 280 12.58 21.30 14.71
CA LEU A 280 11.30 21.03 15.39
C LEU A 280 10.35 22.23 15.42
N GLY A 281 10.80 23.43 15.05
CA GLY A 281 10.04 24.66 15.25
C GLY A 281 9.74 24.95 16.73
N ALA A 282 10.57 24.45 17.64
CA ALA A 282 10.35 24.55 19.08
C ALA A 282 10.66 25.95 19.62
N ALA A 283 9.83 26.45 20.54
CA ALA A 283 10.00 27.79 21.11
C ALA A 283 11.26 27.91 21.99
N SER A 284 11.67 26.81 22.62
CA SER A 284 12.88 26.73 23.44
C SER A 284 13.55 25.35 23.32
N ALA A 285 14.82 25.26 23.76
CA ALA A 285 15.51 23.97 23.88
C ALA A 285 14.83 23.02 24.88
N ARG A 286 14.03 23.53 25.83
CA ARG A 286 13.22 22.70 26.72
C ARG A 286 12.07 22.04 25.95
N ASP A 287 11.32 22.83 25.18
CA ASP A 287 10.23 22.30 24.35
C ASP A 287 10.77 21.31 23.30
N ALA A 288 11.97 21.57 22.77
CA ALA A 288 12.66 20.63 21.89
C ALA A 288 12.98 19.30 22.61
N ALA A 289 13.40 19.33 23.88
CA ALA A 289 13.63 18.12 24.66
C ALA A 289 12.33 17.32 24.89
N ASP A 290 11.21 18.00 25.14
CA ASP A 290 9.90 17.36 25.27
C ASP A 290 9.47 16.72 23.93
N TYR A 291 9.62 17.42 22.81
CA TYR A 291 9.39 16.80 21.50
C TYR A 291 10.33 15.63 21.21
N ILE A 292 11.59 15.66 21.67
CA ILE A 292 12.50 14.51 21.56
C ILE A 292 12.03 13.34 22.41
N ALA A 293 11.56 13.57 23.63
CA ALA A 293 10.95 12.52 24.45
C ALA A 293 9.74 11.89 23.75
N TYR A 294 8.87 12.71 23.14
CA TYR A 294 7.73 12.24 22.34
C TYR A 294 8.16 11.40 21.13
N MET A 295 9.16 11.85 20.36
CA MET A 295 9.69 11.13 19.18
C MET A 295 10.25 9.75 19.57
N ARG A 296 10.84 9.64 20.77
CA ARG A 296 11.33 8.36 21.30
C ARG A 296 10.21 7.43 21.76
N GLY A 297 9.01 7.95 22.03
CA GLY A 297 7.82 7.18 22.38
C GLY A 297 7.28 7.43 23.79
N LEU A 298 7.82 8.40 24.53
CA LEU A 298 7.33 8.76 25.86
C LEU A 298 6.03 9.56 25.78
N ASP A 299 5.14 9.37 26.75
CA ASP A 299 3.90 10.13 26.89
C ASP A 299 4.12 11.46 27.64
N ILE A 300 5.13 12.21 27.23
CA ILE A 300 5.55 13.46 27.90
C ILE A 300 4.45 14.54 27.93
N PHE A 301 3.42 14.39 27.10
CA PHE A 301 2.28 15.31 27.00
C PHE A 301 1.00 14.78 27.68
N ASP A 302 1.08 13.65 28.42
CA ASP A 302 -0.03 13.08 29.20
C ASP A 302 -1.30 12.89 28.35
N ARG A 303 -1.19 12.14 27.25
CA ARG A 303 -2.27 12.03 26.26
C ARG A 303 -3.48 11.28 26.76
N ASP A 304 -3.28 10.36 27.70
CA ASP A 304 -4.38 9.63 28.30
C ASP A 304 -4.91 10.26 29.59
N GLY A 305 -4.27 11.33 30.07
CA GLY A 305 -4.75 12.16 31.16
C GLY A 305 -4.64 11.48 32.52
N ASP A 306 -3.76 10.47 32.65
CA ASP A 306 -3.52 9.76 33.91
C ASP A 306 -2.52 10.50 34.83
N GLY A 307 -1.89 11.57 34.33
CA GLY A 307 -0.96 12.43 35.05
C GLY A 307 0.47 11.88 35.13
N ILE A 308 0.73 10.73 34.50
CA ILE A 308 2.06 10.15 34.35
C ILE A 308 2.58 10.52 32.95
N THR A 309 3.87 10.88 32.86
CA THR A 309 4.48 11.42 31.62
C THR A 309 5.78 10.74 31.24
N SER A 310 6.16 9.72 32.01
CA SER A 310 7.46 9.05 31.94
C SER A 310 7.36 7.65 31.35
N GLU A 311 6.16 7.27 30.93
CA GLU A 311 5.78 5.99 30.39
C GLU A 311 5.72 6.03 28.86
N ALA A 312 5.58 4.85 28.26
CA ALA A 312 5.30 4.75 26.84
C ALA A 312 3.91 5.31 26.54
N ARG A 313 3.79 6.04 25.42
CA ARG A 313 2.47 6.34 24.83
C ARG A 313 1.70 5.04 24.60
N LYS A 314 0.37 5.09 24.71
CA LYS A 314 -0.56 3.98 24.41
C LYS A 314 -0.20 3.22 23.14
N TRP A 315 0.28 3.94 22.12
CA TRP A 315 0.88 3.36 20.93
C TRP A 315 2.02 4.26 20.41
N ILE A 316 3.11 3.65 19.95
CA ILE A 316 4.30 4.38 19.48
C ILE A 316 4.36 4.47 17.96
N MET A 317 4.09 3.36 17.26
CA MET A 317 4.26 3.26 15.79
C MET A 317 3.11 3.95 15.04
N SER A 318 3.44 4.96 14.25
CA SER A 318 2.46 5.62 13.36
C SER A 318 2.23 4.81 12.09
N ASP A 319 1.24 5.22 11.32
CA ASP A 319 0.84 4.68 10.03
C ASP A 319 1.98 4.60 8.97
N PRO A 320 2.26 3.40 8.43
CA PRO A 320 3.03 3.21 7.19
C PRO A 320 2.12 3.37 5.97
N LEU A 321 1.67 4.59 5.70
CA LEU A 321 0.62 4.89 4.71
C LEU A 321 1.00 4.51 3.27
N HIS A 322 2.18 4.93 2.81
CA HIS A 322 2.69 4.57 1.49
C HIS A 322 4.07 3.91 1.48
N SER A 323 4.75 3.85 2.63
CA SER A 323 6.02 3.16 2.74
C SER A 323 5.81 1.65 2.78
N ARG A 324 6.09 0.98 1.67
CA ARG A 324 6.04 -0.47 1.60
C ARG A 324 7.18 -1.08 2.42
N PRO A 325 6.92 -2.02 3.36
CA PRO A 325 7.99 -2.74 4.05
C PRO A 325 8.95 -3.42 3.06
N LEU A 326 10.25 -3.34 3.30
CA LEU A 326 11.28 -4.00 2.50
C LEU A 326 12.01 -5.02 3.36
N ALA A 327 11.85 -6.30 3.02
CA ALA A 327 12.66 -7.35 3.62
C ALA A 327 14.05 -7.42 2.97
N ILE A 328 15.10 -7.42 3.81
CA ILE A 328 16.51 -7.40 3.43
C ILE A 328 17.17 -8.63 4.04
N ASN A 329 17.69 -9.51 3.18
CA ASN A 329 18.28 -10.78 3.57
C ASN A 329 19.82 -10.67 3.57
N TYR A 330 20.43 -10.87 4.74
CA TYR A 330 21.89 -10.83 4.96
C TYR A 330 22.53 -12.22 4.91
N GLY A 331 21.74 -13.28 4.71
CA GLY A 331 22.20 -14.66 4.63
C GLY A 331 22.52 -15.30 5.98
N ALA A 332 23.40 -16.30 5.95
CA ALA A 332 23.70 -17.18 7.07
C ALA A 332 24.97 -16.72 7.82
N ARG A 333 24.88 -15.55 8.47
CA ARG A 333 25.97 -14.95 9.27
C ARG A 333 25.57 -14.77 10.72
N ASP A 334 26.53 -14.54 11.61
CA ASP A 334 26.30 -14.17 13.02
C ASP A 334 25.36 -15.13 13.78
N GLY A 335 25.49 -16.43 13.52
CA GLY A 335 24.69 -17.49 14.15
C GLY A 335 23.39 -17.84 13.43
N TYR A 336 23.03 -17.10 12.37
CA TYR A 336 21.92 -17.46 11.48
C TYR A 336 22.33 -18.59 10.52
N THR A 337 21.33 -19.27 9.96
CA THR A 337 21.52 -20.45 9.11
C THR A 337 20.85 -20.26 7.76
N VAL A 338 21.06 -21.17 6.80
CA VAL A 338 20.38 -21.14 5.50
C VAL A 338 18.85 -21.24 5.65
N THR A 339 18.37 -22.01 6.63
CA THR A 339 16.92 -22.20 6.90
C THR A 339 16.31 -21.12 7.80
N ASN A 340 17.15 -20.36 8.50
CA ASN A 340 16.76 -19.18 9.27
C ASN A 340 17.79 -18.07 8.98
N PRO A 341 17.73 -17.44 7.79
CA PRO A 341 18.69 -16.40 7.43
C PRO A 341 18.41 -15.11 8.20
N MET A 342 19.45 -14.30 8.35
CA MET A 342 19.33 -12.99 8.99
C MET A 342 18.51 -12.05 8.09
N ILE A 343 17.28 -11.74 8.49
CA ILE A 343 16.38 -10.85 7.74
C ILE A 343 15.99 -9.66 8.60
N TYR A 344 16.09 -8.48 8.01
CA TYR A 344 15.59 -7.22 8.56
C TYR A 344 14.54 -6.60 7.66
N ILE A 345 13.62 -5.84 8.23
CA ILE A 345 12.53 -5.16 7.53
C ILE A 345 12.75 -3.65 7.70
N ALA A 346 12.92 -2.94 6.59
CA ALA A 346 12.94 -1.48 6.57
C ALA A 346 11.56 -0.94 6.19
N ALA A 347 11.01 0.00 6.96
CA ALA A 347 9.71 0.62 6.67
C ALA A 347 9.61 2.03 7.26
N GLY A 348 9.11 2.98 6.47
CA GLY A 348 8.85 4.34 6.91
C GLY A 348 7.44 4.53 7.47
N THR A 349 7.28 5.48 8.39
CA THR A 349 6.01 5.86 9.01
C THR A 349 5.82 7.37 9.02
N ASN A 350 4.56 7.82 9.08
CA ASN A 350 4.19 9.23 9.00
C ASN A 350 4.47 10.03 10.28
N ASP A 351 4.85 9.38 11.38
CA ASP A 351 5.50 10.09 12.49
C ASP A 351 6.91 10.57 12.16
N GLY A 352 7.49 10.12 11.04
CA GLY A 352 8.78 10.57 10.53
C GLY A 352 9.91 9.58 10.74
N VAL A 353 9.62 8.32 11.09
CA VAL A 353 10.63 7.30 11.39
C VAL A 353 10.80 6.31 10.23
N MET A 354 12.05 6.03 9.85
CA MET A 354 12.42 4.81 9.13
C MET A 354 12.79 3.74 10.16
N HIS A 355 11.92 2.75 10.32
CA HIS A 355 12.09 1.62 11.22
C HIS A 355 12.95 0.53 10.58
N PHE A 356 13.82 -0.10 11.37
CA PHE A 356 14.60 -1.27 10.96
C PHE A 356 14.36 -2.42 11.94
N ILE A 357 13.59 -3.42 11.51
CA ILE A 357 12.98 -4.43 12.38
C ILE A 357 13.59 -5.79 12.11
N ARG A 358 14.01 -6.51 13.16
CA ARG A 358 14.58 -7.86 13.03
C ARG A 358 13.48 -8.92 12.92
N ASN A 359 13.55 -9.76 11.89
CA ASN A 359 12.54 -10.80 11.63
C ASN A 359 12.52 -11.91 12.70
N THR A 360 13.65 -12.58 12.88
CA THR A 360 13.85 -13.72 13.80
C THR A 360 15.15 -13.55 14.55
N ASN A 361 15.31 -14.28 15.66
CA ASN A 361 16.60 -14.41 16.34
C ASN A 361 17.44 -15.52 15.69
N PRO A 362 18.76 -15.61 15.98
CA PRO A 362 19.62 -16.67 15.45
C PRO A 362 19.11 -18.09 15.74
N ASP A 363 18.43 -18.29 16.88
CA ASP A 363 17.86 -19.58 17.30
C ASP A 363 16.54 -19.95 16.58
N GLY A 364 16.03 -19.08 15.70
CA GLY A 364 14.80 -19.28 14.94
C GLY A 364 13.53 -18.78 15.63
N SER A 365 13.61 -18.27 16.86
CA SER A 365 12.47 -17.65 17.53
C SER A 365 12.05 -16.35 16.82
N GLU A 366 10.74 -16.08 16.81
CA GLU A 366 10.18 -14.84 16.27
C GLU A 366 10.69 -13.63 17.09
N SER A 367 10.97 -12.52 16.40
CA SER A 367 11.54 -11.31 17.02
C SER A 367 10.59 -10.12 16.89
N GLY A 368 10.48 -9.52 15.70
CA GLY A 368 9.71 -8.29 15.49
C GLY A 368 10.29 -7.03 16.15
N ILE A 369 11.42 -7.14 16.87
CA ILE A 369 12.07 -6.04 17.59
C ILE A 369 12.63 -4.99 16.61
N GLU A 370 12.32 -3.71 16.85
CA GLU A 370 12.98 -2.57 16.21
C GLU A 370 14.44 -2.48 16.68
N GLU A 371 15.40 -2.75 15.79
CA GLU A 371 16.83 -2.64 16.08
C GLU A 371 17.25 -1.17 16.24
N TRP A 372 16.71 -0.31 15.37
CA TRP A 372 16.84 1.13 15.42
C TRP A 372 15.76 1.82 14.59
N GLY A 373 15.49 3.08 14.91
CA GLY A 373 14.73 4.00 14.08
C GLY A 373 15.56 5.20 13.66
N PHE A 374 15.35 5.70 12.45
CA PHE A 374 15.98 6.91 11.92
C PHE A 374 14.92 7.97 11.61
N MET A 375 15.06 9.16 12.17
CA MET A 375 14.16 10.28 11.95
C MET A 375 14.92 11.46 11.33
N PRO A 376 14.71 11.75 10.03
CA PRO A 376 15.39 12.85 9.38
C PRO A 376 14.90 14.22 9.86
N GLN A 377 15.82 15.18 10.02
CA GLN A 377 15.50 16.58 10.35
C GLN A 377 14.52 17.21 9.35
N ALA A 378 14.56 16.78 8.09
CA ALA A 378 13.70 17.28 7.02
C ALA A 378 12.19 17.10 7.30
N VAL A 379 11.80 16.15 8.17
CA VAL A 379 10.40 15.90 8.53
C VAL A 379 10.07 16.32 9.97
N MET A 380 11.03 16.76 10.78
CA MET A 380 10.81 17.04 12.21
C MET A 380 9.80 18.17 12.49
N GLY A 381 9.53 19.04 11.51
CA GLY A 381 8.51 20.09 11.64
C GLY A 381 7.09 19.58 11.84
N ILE A 382 6.81 18.29 11.60
CA ILE A 382 5.50 17.67 11.83
C ILE A 382 5.27 17.29 13.30
N VAL A 383 6.34 17.18 14.09
CA VAL A 383 6.33 16.62 15.45
C VAL A 383 5.41 17.42 16.38
N PRO A 384 5.40 18.77 16.39
CA PRO A 384 4.45 19.51 17.21
C PRO A 384 2.98 19.21 16.91
N THR A 385 2.62 19.12 15.62
CA THR A 385 1.24 18.78 15.20
C THR A 385 0.84 17.39 15.68
N LEU A 386 1.74 16.42 15.48
CA LEU A 386 1.51 15.07 15.95
C LEU A 386 1.41 15.05 17.46
N ALA A 387 2.36 15.64 18.19
CA ALA A 387 2.47 15.66 19.65
C ALA A 387 1.24 16.25 20.34
N ILE A 388 0.77 17.42 19.88
CA ILE A 388 -0.44 18.09 20.39
C ILE A 388 -1.70 17.29 20.01
N ASN A 389 -1.71 16.69 18.82
CA ASN A 389 -2.78 15.82 18.33
C ASN A 389 -4.20 16.46 18.34
N ALA A 390 -4.28 17.76 18.06
CA ALA A 390 -5.54 18.49 18.11
C ALA A 390 -6.55 17.98 17.07
N GLN A 391 -7.80 17.78 17.50
CA GLN A 391 -8.91 17.42 16.62
C GLN A 391 -9.08 18.44 15.48
N GLY A 392 -9.28 17.94 14.26
CA GLY A 392 -9.46 18.75 13.05
C GLY A 392 -8.16 19.27 12.43
N ALA A 393 -7.00 18.99 13.03
CA ALA A 393 -5.72 19.24 12.38
C ALA A 393 -5.48 18.21 11.25
N TYR A 394 -4.92 18.67 10.13
CA TYR A 394 -4.59 17.78 9.02
C TYR A 394 -3.48 16.79 9.42
N HIS A 395 -3.66 15.53 9.04
CA HIS A 395 -2.63 14.49 9.16
C HIS A 395 -1.38 14.89 8.34
N PRO A 396 -0.20 15.04 8.99
CA PRO A 396 1.04 15.33 8.30
C PRO A 396 1.69 14.06 7.73
N TYR A 397 2.64 14.24 6.80
CA TYR A 397 3.38 13.13 6.20
C TYR A 397 4.84 13.16 6.66
N GLY A 398 5.36 11.99 7.02
CA GLY A 398 6.72 11.81 7.54
C GLY A 398 7.63 11.10 6.53
N VAL A 399 8.22 9.99 6.94
CA VAL A 399 9.02 9.14 6.04
C VAL A 399 8.06 8.20 5.30
N ASP A 400 7.53 8.68 4.17
CA ASP A 400 6.41 8.03 3.48
C ASP A 400 6.82 7.35 2.14
N GLY A 401 8.10 7.48 1.74
CA GLY A 401 8.63 6.80 0.56
C GLY A 401 8.91 5.32 0.83
N ALA A 402 8.71 4.47 -0.18
CA ALA A 402 9.11 3.07 -0.09
C ALA A 402 10.65 2.93 -0.11
N PRO A 403 11.26 2.20 0.83
CA PRO A 403 12.69 1.93 0.84
C PRO A 403 13.12 0.96 -0.28
N VAL A 404 14.38 1.06 -0.67
CA VAL A 404 15.08 0.20 -1.63
C VAL A 404 16.46 -0.14 -1.09
N ALA A 405 16.92 -1.38 -1.26
CA ALA A 405 18.25 -1.80 -0.81
C ALA A 405 19.14 -2.21 -1.99
N PHE A 406 20.44 -1.92 -1.87
CA PHE A 406 21.50 -2.50 -2.71
C PHE A 406 22.37 -3.41 -1.86
N LEU A 407 22.43 -4.68 -2.24
CA LEU A 407 23.27 -5.69 -1.59
C LEU A 407 24.40 -6.08 -2.54
N LYS A 408 25.63 -5.87 -2.10
CA LYS A 408 26.85 -6.18 -2.86
C LYS A 408 27.54 -7.38 -2.24
N ASP A 409 27.01 -8.55 -2.56
CA ASP A 409 27.61 -9.87 -2.33
C ASP A 409 28.63 -10.12 -3.46
N ILE A 410 29.93 -10.07 -3.11
CA ILE A 410 31.06 -10.15 -4.06
C ILE A 410 31.34 -11.60 -4.41
N ASN A 411 31.23 -12.51 -3.44
CA ASN A 411 31.52 -13.92 -3.62
C ASN A 411 30.30 -14.73 -4.12
N ALA A 412 29.12 -14.11 -4.18
CA ALA A 412 27.85 -14.66 -4.60
C ALA A 412 27.36 -15.86 -3.77
N ASN A 413 27.73 -15.92 -2.49
CA ASN A 413 27.36 -17.02 -1.58
C ASN A 413 25.98 -16.84 -0.91
N GLY A 414 25.30 -15.71 -1.15
CA GLY A 414 23.99 -15.41 -0.57
C GLY A 414 24.04 -14.83 0.85
N THR A 415 25.24 -14.50 1.35
CA THR A 415 25.51 -13.92 2.67
C THR A 415 26.31 -12.64 2.51
N ILE A 416 25.96 -11.59 3.26
CA ILE A 416 26.70 -10.32 3.23
C ILE A 416 27.83 -10.38 4.25
N ASP A 417 29.02 -10.73 3.78
CA ASP A 417 30.22 -10.97 4.58
C ASP A 417 30.98 -9.70 4.97
N ALA A 418 31.98 -9.83 5.85
CA ALA A 418 32.88 -8.73 6.18
C ALA A 418 33.66 -8.27 4.94
N GLY A 419 33.54 -6.98 4.59
CA GLY A 419 34.13 -6.41 3.36
C GLY A 419 33.13 -6.28 2.20
N GLU A 420 31.92 -6.82 2.37
CA GLU A 420 30.79 -6.62 1.47
C GLU A 420 29.90 -5.46 1.96
N SER A 421 28.88 -5.08 1.19
CA SER A 421 28.12 -3.87 1.49
C SER A 421 26.62 -4.03 1.30
N ALA A 422 25.86 -3.39 2.20
CA ALA A 422 24.41 -3.24 2.09
C ALA A 422 24.03 -1.77 2.30
N TYR A 423 23.34 -1.18 1.33
CA TYR A 423 22.90 0.22 1.38
C TYR A 423 21.38 0.32 1.30
N LEU A 424 20.79 1.22 2.09
CA LEU A 424 19.36 1.53 2.12
C LEU A 424 19.11 2.92 1.53
N TYR A 425 18.14 3.02 0.61
CA TYR A 425 17.75 4.25 -0.07
C TYR A 425 16.26 4.51 0.12
N PHE A 426 15.89 5.75 0.38
CA PHE A 426 14.48 6.13 0.47
C PHE A 426 14.28 7.63 0.22
N GLY A 427 13.08 7.97 -0.26
CA GLY A 427 12.58 9.34 -0.31
C GLY A 427 11.58 9.60 0.81
N LEU A 428 11.12 10.84 0.92
CA LEU A 428 10.11 11.27 1.88
C LEU A 428 8.69 11.32 1.29
N ARG A 429 8.55 11.12 -0.03
CA ARG A 429 7.26 11.23 -0.73
C ARG A 429 6.60 12.57 -0.44
N ARG A 430 5.44 12.60 0.24
CA ARG A 430 4.73 13.83 0.61
C ARG A 430 5.30 14.50 1.86
N GLY A 431 6.15 13.82 2.63
CA GLY A 431 6.82 14.41 3.78
C GLY A 431 7.96 15.36 3.42
N GLY A 432 8.50 15.32 2.20
CA GLY A 432 9.53 16.27 1.81
C GLY A 432 10.28 16.01 0.50
N LYS A 433 11.24 16.91 0.26
CA LYS A 433 12.02 17.02 -0.99
C LYS A 433 13.46 16.55 -0.78
N ALA A 434 13.62 15.34 -0.24
CA ALA A 434 14.93 14.76 0.03
C ALA A 434 14.96 13.25 -0.22
N TYR A 435 16.12 12.77 -0.67
CA TYR A 435 16.47 11.35 -0.68
C TYR A 435 17.64 11.11 0.27
N TYR A 436 17.63 9.95 0.92
CA TYR A 436 18.64 9.52 1.86
C TYR A 436 19.27 8.19 1.41
N ALA A 437 20.56 8.05 1.68
CA ALA A 437 21.26 6.77 1.61
C ALA A 437 21.92 6.45 2.95
N MET A 438 21.68 5.25 3.44
CA MET A 438 22.28 4.73 4.66
C MET A 438 23.13 3.50 4.36
N ASP A 439 24.26 3.40 5.04
CA ASP A 439 25.02 2.17 5.13
C ASP A 439 24.41 1.30 6.23
N ILE A 440 23.98 0.10 5.85
CA ILE A 440 23.41 -0.92 6.72
C ILE A 440 24.17 -2.24 6.58
N SER A 441 25.44 -2.20 6.15
CA SER A 441 26.29 -3.39 6.00
C SER A 441 26.46 -4.13 7.33
N ASP A 442 26.55 -3.38 8.43
CA ASP A 442 26.23 -3.87 9.77
C ASP A 442 24.78 -3.46 10.11
N PRO A 443 23.84 -4.41 10.18
CA PRO A 443 22.44 -4.11 10.46
C PRO A 443 22.21 -3.50 11.86
N LYS A 444 23.18 -3.59 12.78
CA LYS A 444 23.08 -3.06 14.16
C LYS A 444 23.75 -1.70 14.34
N ALA A 445 24.51 -1.24 13.36
CA ALA A 445 25.29 -0.01 13.42
C ALA A 445 25.18 0.80 12.11
N PRO A 446 24.01 1.41 11.85
CA PRO A 446 23.79 2.16 10.63
C PRO A 446 24.63 3.45 10.58
N SER A 447 24.92 3.94 9.38
CA SER A 447 25.52 5.27 9.17
C SER A 447 24.91 5.98 7.95
N LEU A 448 24.95 7.31 7.93
CA LEU A 448 24.51 8.09 6.77
C LEU A 448 25.61 8.09 5.71
N LYS A 449 25.29 7.75 4.46
CA LYS A 449 26.23 7.88 3.34
C LYS A 449 26.11 9.25 2.69
N TRP A 450 24.91 9.60 2.26
CA TRP A 450 24.63 10.87 1.62
C TRP A 450 23.16 11.24 1.74
N LYS A 451 22.91 12.52 1.47
CA LYS A 451 21.59 13.14 1.44
C LYS A 451 21.51 14.03 0.20
N ILE A 452 20.43 13.89 -0.56
CA ILE A 452 20.11 14.75 -1.71
C ILE A 452 18.91 15.60 -1.32
N GLU A 453 19.01 16.92 -1.50
CA GLU A 453 17.96 17.90 -1.24
C GLU A 453 17.75 18.81 -2.45
N LYS A 454 16.63 19.54 -2.49
CA LYS A 454 16.33 20.53 -3.54
C LYS A 454 17.32 21.71 -3.51
N SER A 455 18.51 21.51 -4.08
CA SER A 455 19.58 22.50 -4.17
C SER A 455 20.59 22.12 -5.26
N GLY A 456 21.34 23.10 -5.77
CA GLY A 456 22.44 22.86 -6.72
C GLY A 456 22.03 22.02 -7.93
N ASP A 457 22.73 20.90 -8.13
CA ASP A 457 22.48 19.94 -9.21
C ASP A 457 21.07 19.32 -9.19
N PHE A 458 20.36 19.42 -8.07
CA PHE A 458 19.02 18.88 -7.83
C PHE A 458 17.96 19.97 -7.64
N ALA A 459 18.17 21.17 -8.19
CA ALA A 459 17.24 22.30 -8.07
C ALA A 459 15.81 22.00 -8.56
N GLU A 460 15.65 21.06 -9.49
CA GLU A 460 14.35 20.63 -10.03
C GLU A 460 13.59 19.63 -9.12
N LEU A 461 14.17 19.21 -7.99
CA LEU A 461 13.55 18.24 -7.09
C LEU A 461 12.25 18.80 -6.47
N GLY A 462 11.17 18.04 -6.58
CA GLY A 462 9.88 18.25 -5.90
C GLY A 462 9.69 17.26 -4.75
N MET A 463 8.43 17.02 -4.38
CA MET A 463 8.08 15.99 -3.38
C MET A 463 8.46 14.61 -3.91
N THR A 464 9.23 13.84 -3.14
CA THR A 464 9.97 12.65 -3.62
C THR A 464 9.10 11.39 -3.79
N PHE A 465 8.07 11.49 -4.63
CA PHE A 465 7.10 10.42 -4.92
C PHE A 465 7.71 9.25 -5.69
N SER A 466 8.71 9.51 -6.54
CA SER A 466 9.41 8.47 -7.29
C SER A 466 10.25 7.63 -6.35
N VAL A 467 10.04 6.31 -6.34
CA VAL A 467 10.92 5.39 -5.62
C VAL A 467 12.24 5.27 -6.41
N PRO A 468 13.42 5.40 -5.77
CA PRO A 468 14.70 5.26 -6.46
C PRO A 468 14.90 3.83 -6.95
N ARG A 469 15.49 3.66 -8.13
CA ARG A 469 15.74 2.34 -8.74
C ARG A 469 17.21 2.17 -9.03
N LEU A 470 17.75 1.01 -8.65
CA LEU A 470 19.12 0.64 -9.01
C LEU A 470 19.21 0.40 -10.52
N ALA A 471 20.27 0.91 -11.12
CA ALA A 471 20.67 0.66 -12.49
C ALA A 471 22.18 0.41 -12.53
N LYS A 472 22.64 -0.39 -13.48
CA LYS A 472 24.07 -0.53 -13.78
C LYS A 472 24.32 0.13 -15.12
N LEU A 473 25.20 1.12 -15.17
CA LEU A 473 25.35 1.99 -16.33
C LEU A 473 26.79 1.97 -16.82
N ASN A 474 26.99 2.10 -18.13
CA ASN A 474 28.31 2.45 -18.67
C ASN A 474 28.50 3.96 -18.54
N VAL A 475 29.36 4.41 -17.63
CA VAL A 475 29.68 5.82 -17.45
C VAL A 475 31.13 6.03 -17.84
N ASP A 476 31.35 6.67 -18.99
CA ASP A 476 32.65 7.01 -19.53
C ASP A 476 33.57 5.77 -19.70
N GLY A 477 32.97 4.64 -20.11
CA GLY A 477 33.66 3.36 -20.32
C GLY A 477 33.73 2.45 -19.10
N VAL A 478 33.20 2.87 -17.94
CA VAL A 478 33.24 2.13 -16.68
C VAL A 478 31.84 1.76 -16.23
N ALA A 479 31.62 0.49 -15.90
CA ALA A 479 30.37 0.05 -15.30
C ALA A 479 30.22 0.64 -13.89
N ARG A 480 29.17 1.41 -13.65
CA ARG A 480 28.84 2.03 -12.36
C ARG A 480 27.45 1.63 -11.89
N THR A 481 27.31 1.40 -10.59
CA THR A 481 26.00 1.26 -9.96
C THR A 481 25.45 2.65 -9.68
N ALA A 482 24.25 2.90 -10.19
CA ALA A 482 23.57 4.18 -10.09
C ALA A 482 22.17 4.01 -9.49
N LEU A 483 21.63 5.11 -8.97
CA LEU A 483 20.21 5.24 -8.69
C LEU A 483 19.56 6.14 -9.74
N VAL A 484 18.40 5.71 -10.21
CA VAL A 484 17.55 6.46 -11.12
C VAL A 484 16.27 6.82 -10.39
N PHE A 485 15.90 8.10 -10.40
CA PHE A 485 14.63 8.57 -9.86
C PHE A 485 14.13 9.79 -10.62
N ALA A 486 12.82 9.95 -10.66
CA ALA A 486 12.21 11.13 -11.22
C ALA A 486 12.19 12.29 -10.22
N GLY A 487 11.98 13.51 -10.73
CA GLY A 487 12.07 14.75 -9.98
C GLY A 487 11.00 14.88 -8.90
N GLY A 488 9.93 14.09 -8.95
CA GLY A 488 8.90 14.09 -7.93
C GLY A 488 7.68 14.91 -8.32
N TYR A 489 6.86 15.28 -7.32
CA TYR A 489 5.55 15.90 -7.47
C TYR A 489 5.56 17.38 -7.08
N ASP A 490 4.84 18.22 -7.83
CA ASP A 490 4.50 19.60 -7.46
C ASP A 490 3.06 19.62 -6.91
N THR A 491 2.87 20.21 -5.73
CA THR A 491 1.58 20.23 -5.02
C THR A 491 0.58 21.21 -5.62
N ASN A 492 0.97 22.04 -6.60
CA ASN A 492 0.05 22.91 -7.34
C ASN A 492 -1.15 22.15 -7.96
N LYS A 493 -1.00 20.84 -8.21
CA LYS A 493 -1.98 19.92 -8.80
C LYS A 493 -2.87 19.20 -7.78
N ASP A 494 -2.77 19.52 -6.49
CA ASP A 494 -3.61 18.91 -5.44
C ASP A 494 -5.06 19.39 -5.47
N LYS A 495 -5.36 20.49 -6.15
CA LYS A 495 -6.71 21.04 -6.21
C LYS A 495 -7.62 20.11 -7.02
N ARG A 496 -8.72 19.67 -6.40
CA ARG A 496 -9.75 18.83 -7.03
C ARG A 496 -10.56 19.61 -8.09
N GLY A 497 -10.99 18.90 -9.14
CA GLY A 497 -11.94 19.43 -10.13
C GLY A 497 -11.38 20.53 -11.03
N VAL A 498 -10.06 20.70 -11.07
CA VAL A 498 -9.37 21.63 -11.98
C VAL A 498 -8.37 20.87 -12.84
N VAL A 499 -8.16 21.37 -14.05
CA VAL A 499 -7.12 20.85 -14.94
C VAL A 499 -5.75 21.19 -14.36
N GLY A 500 -4.83 20.24 -14.36
CA GLY A 500 -3.45 20.46 -13.93
C GLY A 500 -2.76 21.59 -14.71
N SER A 501 -1.95 22.39 -14.02
CA SER A 501 -1.10 23.43 -14.61
C SER A 501 0.32 22.91 -14.91
N ASN A 502 1.14 23.72 -15.58
CA ASN A 502 2.58 23.46 -15.66
C ASN A 502 3.22 23.60 -14.28
N ASP A 503 4.25 22.80 -14.03
CA ASP A 503 4.88 22.70 -12.72
C ASP A 503 6.19 23.49 -12.67
N SER A 504 6.50 23.94 -11.45
CA SER A 504 7.70 24.70 -11.12
C SER A 504 8.85 23.82 -10.63
N GLU A 505 8.53 22.59 -10.26
CA GLU A 505 9.44 21.57 -9.74
C GLU A 505 8.96 20.17 -10.15
N GLY A 506 9.75 19.15 -9.86
CA GLY A 506 9.44 17.75 -10.13
C GLY A 506 9.62 17.32 -11.58
N ASN A 507 9.87 18.25 -12.50
CA ASN A 507 9.91 18.06 -13.94
C ASN A 507 11.30 17.68 -14.46
N ALA A 508 11.88 16.64 -13.86
CA ALA A 508 13.20 16.12 -14.20
C ALA A 508 13.28 14.60 -14.01
N ILE A 509 14.33 13.99 -14.54
CA ILE A 509 14.81 12.64 -14.19
C ILE A 509 16.27 12.77 -13.80
N PHE A 510 16.67 12.11 -12.73
CA PHE A 510 18.03 12.11 -12.21
C PHE A 510 18.62 10.70 -12.24
N ILE A 511 19.91 10.63 -12.57
CA ILE A 511 20.77 9.47 -12.42
C ILE A 511 21.93 9.91 -11.54
N VAL A 512 22.09 9.25 -10.40
CA VAL A 512 23.16 9.54 -9.44
C VAL A 512 23.99 8.30 -9.15
N ASP A 513 25.23 8.49 -8.77
CA ASP A 513 26.08 7.41 -8.27
C ASP A 513 25.49 6.86 -6.95
N ALA A 514 25.30 5.54 -6.87
CA ALA A 514 24.58 4.93 -5.75
C ALA A 514 25.37 5.00 -4.43
N GLU A 515 26.70 5.09 -4.49
CA GLU A 515 27.57 5.12 -3.31
C GLU A 515 27.79 6.55 -2.79
N THR A 516 27.89 7.52 -3.70
CA THR A 516 28.28 8.90 -3.37
C THR A 516 27.16 9.93 -3.48
N GLY A 517 26.06 9.60 -4.17
CA GLY A 517 24.96 10.55 -4.43
C GLY A 517 25.30 11.63 -5.47
N ALA A 518 26.48 11.56 -6.09
CA ALA A 518 26.90 12.54 -7.09
C ALA A 518 26.08 12.40 -8.39
N LEU A 519 25.74 13.54 -9.00
CA LEU A 519 25.01 13.55 -10.27
C LEU A 519 25.84 12.90 -11.40
N ILE A 520 25.29 11.88 -12.04
CA ILE A 520 25.83 11.27 -13.27
C ILE A 520 25.20 11.94 -14.49
N TRP A 521 23.88 12.08 -14.49
CA TRP A 521 23.11 12.67 -15.58
C TRP A 521 21.72 13.10 -15.14
N LYS A 522 21.16 14.14 -15.74
CA LYS A 522 19.75 14.49 -15.61
C LYS A 522 19.12 14.93 -16.94
N ALA A 523 17.83 14.66 -17.07
CA ALA A 523 16.96 15.29 -18.04
C ALA A 523 16.03 16.27 -17.33
N ARG A 524 15.82 17.46 -17.89
CA ARG A 524 14.91 18.47 -17.32
C ARG A 524 14.25 19.33 -18.40
N LYS A 525 13.33 20.19 -17.98
CA LYS A 525 12.83 21.29 -18.83
C LYS A 525 13.94 22.23 -19.24
N GLY A 526 13.96 22.61 -20.52
CA GLY A 526 14.79 23.68 -21.03
C GLY A 526 14.13 24.51 -22.12
N ALA A 527 14.86 25.48 -22.66
CA ALA A 527 14.38 26.34 -23.75
C ALA A 527 14.47 25.66 -25.12
N SER A 528 15.28 24.61 -25.23
CA SER A 528 15.47 23.79 -26.42
C SER A 528 15.51 22.31 -26.05
N THR A 529 15.30 21.44 -27.04
CA THR A 529 15.50 20.00 -26.87
C THR A 529 16.90 19.62 -27.34
N GLY A 530 17.70 19.03 -26.45
CA GLY A 530 19.04 18.55 -26.77
C GLY A 530 19.98 18.43 -25.58
N SER A 531 21.14 17.84 -25.85
CA SER A 531 22.24 17.75 -24.89
C SER A 531 22.85 19.12 -24.64
N VAL A 532 22.91 19.55 -23.37
CA VAL A 532 23.53 20.81 -22.93
C VAL A 532 24.94 20.55 -22.43
N SER A 533 25.14 19.43 -21.74
CA SER A 533 26.45 18.93 -21.31
C SER A 533 26.40 17.41 -21.15
N ALA A 534 27.53 16.77 -20.84
CA ALA A 534 27.58 15.35 -20.50
C ALA A 534 26.71 14.96 -19.28
N MET A 535 26.32 15.93 -18.44
CA MET A 535 25.47 15.69 -17.26
C MET A 535 24.03 16.18 -17.44
N VAL A 536 23.72 16.98 -18.46
CA VAL A 536 22.43 17.67 -18.57
C VAL A 536 21.89 17.58 -19.98
N TYR A 537 20.69 17.00 -20.09
CA TYR A 537 19.85 17.03 -21.27
C TYR A 537 18.61 17.88 -21.00
N GLU A 538 18.21 18.71 -21.96
CA GLU A 538 17.02 19.54 -21.87
C GLU A 538 15.97 19.11 -22.88
N HIS A 539 14.68 19.19 -22.49
CA HIS A 539 13.57 18.95 -23.40
C HIS A 539 12.44 19.97 -23.17
N VAL A 540 11.97 20.63 -24.22
CA VAL A 540 11.02 21.77 -24.11
C VAL A 540 9.67 21.38 -23.51
N ALA A 541 9.22 20.15 -23.76
CA ALA A 541 7.91 19.67 -23.32
C ALA A 541 7.90 19.04 -21.91
N MET A 542 9.03 18.97 -21.19
CA MET A 542 9.08 18.47 -19.81
C MET A 542 8.53 19.53 -18.82
N THR A 543 7.26 19.91 -18.97
CA THR A 543 6.62 20.98 -18.19
C THR A 543 5.91 20.48 -16.94
N ASP A 544 5.83 19.18 -16.76
CA ASP A 544 5.03 18.52 -15.73
C ASP A 544 5.93 17.73 -14.79
N SER A 545 5.55 17.74 -13.53
CA SER A 545 6.17 16.96 -12.48
C SER A 545 6.01 15.48 -12.77
N ILE A 546 7.06 14.73 -12.43
CA ILE A 546 7.20 13.31 -12.74
C ILE A 546 7.25 12.55 -11.40
N PRO A 547 6.09 12.21 -10.82
CA PRO A 547 6.01 11.47 -9.55
C PRO A 547 6.17 9.96 -9.73
N SER A 548 5.96 9.46 -10.96
CA SER A 548 6.08 8.04 -11.29
C SER A 548 7.50 7.55 -11.04
N THR A 549 7.59 6.32 -10.52
CA THR A 549 8.86 5.61 -10.43
C THR A 549 9.36 5.28 -11.84
N VAL A 550 10.64 5.52 -12.11
CA VAL A 550 11.24 5.27 -13.43
C VAL A 550 11.40 3.77 -13.66
N ALA A 551 10.92 3.26 -14.80
CA ALA A 551 11.22 1.91 -15.25
C ALA A 551 12.60 1.92 -15.96
N ALA A 552 13.46 0.96 -15.64
CA ALA A 552 14.82 0.86 -16.15
C ALA A 552 15.05 -0.55 -16.71
N VAL A 553 15.53 -0.65 -17.95
CA VAL A 553 15.62 -1.92 -18.70
C VAL A 553 16.98 -2.04 -19.39
N ASP A 554 17.53 -3.25 -19.30
CA ASP A 554 18.64 -3.75 -20.11
C ASP A 554 18.04 -4.41 -21.37
N MET A 555 18.29 -3.83 -22.53
CA MET A 555 17.63 -4.17 -23.79
C MET A 555 18.38 -5.24 -24.57
N ASP A 556 19.70 -5.34 -24.39
CA ASP A 556 20.55 -6.28 -25.13
C ASP A 556 21.06 -7.45 -24.27
N GLY A 557 20.76 -7.45 -22.97
CA GLY A 557 21.11 -8.49 -22.02
C GLY A 557 22.57 -8.45 -21.58
N ASN A 558 23.27 -7.34 -21.77
CA ASN A 558 24.69 -7.19 -21.39
C ASN A 558 24.91 -6.91 -19.90
N GLY A 559 23.85 -6.77 -19.11
CA GLY A 559 23.86 -6.46 -17.69
C GLY A 559 23.91 -4.96 -17.36
N LEU A 560 23.73 -4.09 -18.36
CA LEU A 560 23.68 -2.64 -18.23
C LEU A 560 22.32 -2.11 -18.65
N THR A 561 21.86 -1.06 -17.98
CA THR A 561 20.61 -0.37 -18.31
C THR A 561 20.81 0.51 -19.54
N ASP A 562 20.00 0.29 -20.56
CA ASP A 562 20.03 1.03 -21.82
C ASP A 562 18.87 2.00 -21.97
N ARG A 563 17.75 1.73 -21.28
CA ARG A 563 16.50 2.46 -21.47
C ARG A 563 15.82 2.77 -20.16
N LEU A 564 15.28 3.98 -20.08
CA LEU A 564 14.39 4.43 -19.03
C LEU A 564 13.02 4.80 -19.61
N VAL A 565 11.93 4.48 -18.93
CA VAL A 565 10.57 4.94 -19.28
C VAL A 565 9.85 5.45 -18.05
N VAL A 566 9.13 6.56 -18.18
CA VAL A 566 8.36 7.14 -17.08
C VAL A 566 7.14 7.92 -17.58
N GLY A 567 6.06 7.93 -16.81
CA GLY A 567 4.89 8.78 -17.05
C GLY A 567 4.90 10.04 -16.18
N ASP A 568 4.34 11.14 -16.66
CA ASP A 568 4.23 12.40 -15.89
C ASP A 568 2.78 12.80 -15.53
N THR A 569 2.64 13.88 -14.74
CA THR A 569 1.34 14.44 -14.33
C THR A 569 0.61 15.20 -15.44
N GLY A 570 1.23 15.42 -16.60
CA GLY A 570 0.57 15.93 -17.80
C GLY A 570 0.02 14.82 -18.71
N GLY A 571 0.22 13.56 -18.32
CA GLY A 571 -0.14 12.37 -19.10
C GLY A 571 0.77 12.15 -20.29
N ASN A 572 2.02 12.60 -20.23
CA ASN A 572 3.04 12.23 -21.19
C ASN A 572 3.75 10.94 -20.75
N VAL A 573 4.24 10.18 -21.74
CA VAL A 573 5.15 9.05 -21.53
C VAL A 573 6.49 9.40 -22.14
N TRP A 574 7.54 9.37 -21.32
CA TRP A 574 8.90 9.72 -21.68
C TRP A 574 9.76 8.47 -21.79
N ARG A 575 10.65 8.43 -22.78
CA ARG A 575 11.67 7.40 -22.95
C ARG A 575 13.05 8.03 -23.02
N ALA A 576 13.96 7.61 -22.16
CA ALA A 576 15.37 7.95 -22.28
C ALA A 576 16.17 6.76 -22.79
N ASP A 577 17.06 7.02 -23.75
CA ASP A 577 17.98 6.05 -24.33
C ASP A 577 19.42 6.40 -23.87
N LEU A 578 20.06 5.49 -23.11
CA LEU A 578 21.37 5.64 -22.49
C LEU A 578 22.46 5.00 -23.38
N ILE A 579 22.70 5.62 -24.53
CA ILE A 579 23.53 5.03 -25.60
C ILE A 579 25.01 5.06 -25.25
N GLY A 580 25.57 3.89 -24.95
CA GLY A 580 27.01 3.71 -24.71
C GLY A 580 27.54 4.47 -23.51
N GLY A 581 28.87 4.53 -23.38
CA GLY A 581 29.54 5.17 -22.25
C GLY A 581 29.63 6.69 -22.31
N ASP A 582 29.52 7.28 -23.51
CA ASP A 582 29.57 8.73 -23.69
C ASP A 582 28.19 9.33 -23.45
N ARG A 583 28.05 9.97 -22.28
CA ARG A 583 26.81 10.56 -21.81
C ARG A 583 26.29 11.70 -22.68
N THR A 584 27.09 12.26 -23.58
CA THR A 584 26.58 13.26 -24.54
C THR A 584 25.62 12.66 -25.56
N ASN A 585 25.64 11.32 -25.73
CA ASN A 585 24.71 10.58 -26.58
C ASN A 585 23.42 10.16 -25.85
N TRP A 586 23.37 10.33 -24.52
CA TRP A 586 22.17 10.04 -23.74
C TRP A 586 21.12 11.12 -23.97
N ARG A 587 19.88 10.71 -24.19
CA ARG A 587 18.78 11.63 -24.50
C ARG A 587 17.46 11.14 -23.94
N ILE A 588 16.52 12.05 -23.81
CA ILE A 588 15.12 11.75 -23.51
C ILE A 588 14.21 12.26 -24.62
N GLU A 589 13.23 11.45 -24.99
CA GLU A 589 12.27 11.74 -26.04
C GLU A 589 10.84 11.51 -25.52
N LEU A 590 9.90 12.24 -26.10
CA LEU A 590 8.49 12.09 -25.81
C LEU A 590 7.90 10.94 -26.64
N SER A 591 7.52 9.85 -25.98
CA SER A 591 6.95 8.66 -26.64
C SER A 591 5.45 8.77 -26.87
N ALA A 592 4.70 9.38 -25.93
CA ALA A 592 3.27 9.57 -26.09
C ALA A 592 2.75 10.80 -25.36
N ARG A 593 1.74 11.48 -25.93
CA ARG A 593 0.91 12.51 -25.32
C ARG A 593 -0.48 11.93 -25.09
N LEU A 594 -0.69 11.39 -23.89
CA LEU A 594 -1.94 10.76 -23.53
C LEU A 594 -2.82 11.65 -22.68
N GLY A 595 -2.31 12.70 -22.02
CA GLY A 595 -3.10 13.57 -21.13
C GLY A 595 -3.38 14.98 -21.67
N ARG A 596 -3.17 15.98 -20.81
CA ARG A 596 -3.63 17.38 -21.02
C ARG A 596 -2.92 18.11 -22.18
N HIS A 597 -1.82 17.54 -22.66
CA HIS A 597 -1.06 18.06 -23.80
C HIS A 597 -1.41 17.37 -25.14
N ALA A 598 -2.31 16.39 -25.13
CA ALA A 598 -2.79 15.75 -26.34
C ALA A 598 -3.57 16.75 -27.22
N THR A 599 -3.77 16.40 -28.49
CA THR A 599 -4.57 17.22 -29.41
C THR A 599 -6.01 17.40 -28.87
N GLY A 600 -6.44 18.65 -28.66
CA GLY A 600 -7.71 18.99 -27.98
C GLY A 600 -7.66 18.94 -26.44
N GLY A 601 -6.44 18.92 -25.86
CA GLY A 601 -6.14 18.33 -24.56
C GLY A 601 -6.32 19.14 -23.27
N ASN A 602 -6.49 20.45 -23.25
CA ASN A 602 -6.45 21.19 -21.96
C ASN A 602 -7.83 21.27 -21.26
N ASN A 603 -8.39 20.13 -20.82
CA ASN A 603 -9.67 20.05 -20.12
C ASN A 603 -9.71 18.88 -19.11
N ILE A 604 -10.69 18.85 -18.22
CA ILE A 604 -10.78 17.88 -17.12
C ILE A 604 -10.93 16.43 -17.59
N VAL A 605 -11.52 16.19 -18.77
CA VAL A 605 -11.68 14.84 -19.35
C VAL A 605 -10.33 14.32 -19.86
N ASN A 606 -9.45 15.24 -20.27
CA ASN A 606 -8.13 14.93 -20.82
C ASN A 606 -7.00 15.03 -19.78
N ASP A 607 -7.28 15.45 -18.54
CA ASP A 607 -6.28 15.55 -17.47
C ASP A 607 -5.94 14.17 -16.86
N ARG A 608 -5.40 13.29 -17.71
CA ARG A 608 -4.86 11.99 -17.30
C ARG A 608 -3.47 12.17 -16.72
N ARG A 609 -3.22 11.52 -15.59
CA ARG A 609 -1.96 11.61 -14.86
C ARG A 609 -1.38 10.22 -14.61
N PHE A 610 -0.05 10.13 -14.57
CA PHE A 610 0.67 8.89 -14.29
C PHE A 610 1.49 9.03 -12.98
N PHE A 611 1.15 8.22 -11.98
CA PHE A 611 1.83 8.18 -10.67
C PHE A 611 2.59 6.88 -10.41
N HIS A 612 2.37 5.86 -11.23
CA HIS A 612 2.90 4.51 -11.01
C HIS A 612 3.91 4.14 -12.08
N ARG A 613 4.86 3.27 -11.71
CA ARG A 613 5.91 2.77 -12.61
C ARG A 613 5.26 2.09 -13.82
N PRO A 614 5.66 2.40 -15.06
CA PRO A 614 5.30 1.60 -16.23
C PRO A 614 5.90 0.19 -16.13
N ASP A 615 5.20 -0.82 -16.63
CA ASP A 615 5.78 -2.15 -16.88
C ASP A 615 6.26 -2.23 -18.32
N ILE A 616 7.47 -2.75 -18.55
CA ILE A 616 8.09 -2.83 -19.87
C ILE A 616 8.33 -4.30 -20.20
N VAL A 617 7.72 -4.76 -21.29
CA VAL A 617 7.70 -6.17 -21.66
C VAL A 617 8.18 -6.34 -23.10
N PRO A 618 9.35 -6.94 -23.33
CA PRO A 618 9.77 -7.35 -24.66
C PRO A 618 8.78 -8.37 -25.23
N ALA A 619 8.23 -8.07 -26.39
CA ALA A 619 7.20 -8.87 -27.03
C ALA A 619 7.37 -8.89 -28.55
N LYS A 620 6.55 -9.70 -29.23
CA LYS A 620 6.55 -9.81 -30.68
C LYS A 620 5.14 -10.07 -31.18
N ASP A 621 4.78 -9.42 -32.28
CA ASP A 621 3.57 -9.69 -33.04
C ASP A 621 3.89 -9.88 -34.53
N SER A 622 2.87 -9.86 -35.39
CA SER A 622 3.01 -10.03 -36.84
C SER A 622 3.84 -8.93 -37.51
N LEU A 623 3.97 -7.75 -36.90
CA LEU A 623 4.76 -6.64 -37.42
C LEU A 623 6.23 -6.69 -36.96
N GLY A 624 6.57 -7.62 -36.07
CA GLY A 624 7.92 -7.82 -35.56
C GLY A 624 8.02 -7.61 -34.05
N PRO A 625 9.25 -7.51 -33.51
CA PRO A 625 9.47 -7.28 -32.09
C PRO A 625 9.07 -5.86 -31.68
N TYR A 626 8.74 -5.67 -30.41
CA TYR A 626 8.43 -4.39 -29.79
C TYR A 626 8.61 -4.46 -28.28
N ASP A 627 8.82 -3.31 -27.65
CA ASP A 627 8.72 -3.15 -26.20
C ASP A 627 7.32 -2.67 -25.86
N ALA A 628 6.56 -3.50 -25.15
CA ALA A 628 5.27 -3.10 -24.64
C ALA A 628 5.48 -2.22 -23.41
N ILE A 629 4.95 -1.00 -23.41
CA ILE A 629 4.91 -0.11 -22.24
C ILE A 629 3.48 -0.15 -21.72
N VAL A 630 3.28 -0.78 -20.56
CA VAL A 630 1.99 -0.92 -19.90
C VAL A 630 1.90 0.08 -18.75
N LEU A 631 0.84 0.89 -18.74
CA LEU A 631 0.61 1.86 -17.67
C LEU A 631 -0.86 2.25 -17.58
N PRO A 632 -1.45 2.30 -16.37
CA PRO A 632 -2.76 2.87 -16.19
C PRO A 632 -2.71 4.35 -15.77
N SER A 633 -3.72 5.13 -16.12
CA SER A 633 -3.85 6.52 -15.65
C SER A 633 -4.73 6.63 -14.39
N GLY A 634 -4.40 7.60 -13.54
CA GLY A 634 -5.18 7.90 -12.35
C GLY A 634 -4.60 9.04 -11.51
N ASP A 635 -5.46 9.92 -10.97
CA ASP A 635 -5.04 11.03 -10.10
C ASP A 635 -4.95 10.58 -8.64
N ARG A 636 -3.75 10.13 -8.22
CA ARG A 636 -3.51 9.53 -6.90
C ARG A 636 -3.74 10.48 -5.70
N PRO A 637 -3.44 11.79 -5.78
CA PRO A 637 -3.75 12.76 -4.72
C PRO A 637 -5.25 13.04 -4.54
N ASN A 638 -6.07 12.79 -5.57
CA ASN A 638 -7.53 12.96 -5.52
C ASN A 638 -8.27 11.67 -5.89
N PRO A 639 -8.13 10.59 -5.09
CA PRO A 639 -8.74 9.29 -5.42
C PRO A 639 -10.27 9.37 -5.48
N LEU A 640 -10.88 10.23 -4.65
CA LEU A 640 -12.33 10.46 -4.59
C LEU A 640 -12.87 11.39 -5.69
N ASP A 641 -12.00 11.99 -6.52
CA ASP A 641 -12.49 12.78 -7.64
C ASP A 641 -13.13 11.86 -8.68
N LYS A 642 -14.35 12.16 -9.10
CA LYS A 642 -15.02 11.38 -10.15
C LYS A 642 -14.71 11.87 -11.55
N GLY A 643 -14.09 13.04 -11.67
CA GLY A 643 -13.81 13.69 -12.96
C GLY A 643 -15.06 13.82 -13.83
N GLY A 644 -14.84 13.95 -15.15
CA GLY A 644 -15.84 13.61 -16.16
C GLY A 644 -15.74 12.12 -16.53
N LYS A 645 -16.87 11.47 -16.89
CA LYS A 645 -16.91 10.06 -17.34
C LYS A 645 -15.88 9.78 -18.45
N HIS A 646 -15.28 8.59 -18.47
CA HIS A 646 -14.27 8.11 -19.45
C HIS A 646 -12.94 8.89 -19.47
N SER A 647 -12.48 9.34 -18.30
CA SER A 647 -11.24 10.09 -18.16
C SER A 647 -9.98 9.23 -18.06
N ASN A 648 -10.06 7.98 -17.55
CA ASN A 648 -8.88 7.12 -17.34
C ASN A 648 -8.88 5.86 -18.20
N TYR A 649 -7.69 5.34 -18.46
CA TYR A 649 -7.48 4.15 -19.28
C TYR A 649 -6.35 3.28 -18.73
N ILE A 650 -6.39 2.00 -19.10
CA ILE A 650 -5.22 1.13 -19.15
C ILE A 650 -4.63 1.25 -20.56
N PHE A 651 -3.35 1.56 -20.65
CA PHE A 651 -2.62 1.71 -21.91
C PHE A 651 -1.60 0.59 -22.10
N VAL A 652 -1.47 0.15 -23.34
CA VAL A 652 -0.31 -0.58 -23.85
C VAL A 652 0.21 0.15 -25.07
N ILE A 653 1.43 0.67 -24.99
CA ILE A 653 2.13 1.28 -26.12
C ILE A 653 3.12 0.26 -26.68
N LYS A 654 3.12 0.05 -27.99
CA LYS A 654 4.11 -0.81 -28.66
C LYS A 654 5.23 0.05 -29.22
N ASP A 655 6.34 0.17 -28.48
CA ASP A 655 7.53 0.85 -28.99
C ASP A 655 8.35 -0.10 -29.88
N ARG A 656 8.37 0.19 -31.19
CA ARG A 656 9.10 -0.60 -32.19
C ARG A 656 10.59 -0.28 -32.22
N ASN A 657 11.04 0.77 -31.53
CA ASN A 657 12.45 1.14 -31.44
C ASN A 657 13.15 0.32 -30.35
N ILE A 658 13.19 -1.00 -30.52
CA ILE A 658 13.68 -1.96 -29.51
C ILE A 658 15.19 -1.86 -29.21
N PHE A 659 15.92 -1.09 -30.01
CA PHE A 659 17.33 -0.78 -29.75
C PHE A 659 17.48 0.72 -29.47
N PRO A 660 18.37 1.12 -28.56
CA PRO A 660 18.77 2.52 -28.40
C PRO A 660 19.35 3.05 -29.72
N ALA A 661 18.55 3.80 -30.49
CA ALA A 661 18.93 4.26 -31.83
C ALA A 661 18.66 5.75 -32.00
N ALA A 662 19.51 6.48 -32.71
CA ALA A 662 19.32 7.92 -32.94
C ALA A 662 18.03 8.20 -33.76
N GLY A 663 17.17 9.08 -33.24
CA GLY A 663 15.96 9.54 -33.94
C GLY A 663 14.84 9.97 -32.98
N PRO A 664 13.94 10.88 -33.39
CA PRO A 664 12.82 11.32 -32.56
C PRO A 664 11.82 10.17 -32.36
N SER A 665 11.22 10.08 -31.18
CA SER A 665 10.06 9.22 -30.98
C SER A 665 8.85 9.80 -31.72
N LEU A 666 8.01 8.93 -32.29
CA LEU A 666 6.68 9.32 -32.76
C LEU A 666 5.88 9.62 -31.50
N ALA A 667 5.77 10.89 -31.09
CA ALA A 667 5.01 11.29 -29.91
C ALA A 667 3.53 10.93 -30.11
N LEU A 668 3.17 9.69 -29.76
CA LEU A 668 1.87 9.08 -30.06
C LEU A 668 0.74 9.83 -29.37
N GLU A 669 -0.34 10.07 -30.10
CA GLU A 669 -1.57 10.64 -29.57
C GLU A 669 -2.56 9.53 -29.19
N LEU A 670 -3.54 9.86 -28.33
CA LEU A 670 -4.56 8.91 -27.84
C LEU A 670 -5.31 8.19 -28.98
N SER A 671 -5.57 8.88 -30.10
CA SER A 671 -6.29 8.35 -31.25
C SER A 671 -5.50 7.31 -32.07
N GLN A 672 -4.18 7.23 -31.87
CA GLN A 672 -3.31 6.25 -32.54
C GLN A 672 -3.25 4.91 -31.79
N LEU A 673 -3.80 4.83 -30.58
CA LEU A 673 -3.95 3.60 -29.83
C LEU A 673 -5.34 3.00 -30.09
N GLY A 674 -5.39 1.73 -30.49
CA GLY A 674 -6.65 1.03 -30.73
C GLY A 674 -7.54 0.99 -29.49
N ASP A 675 -8.82 1.35 -29.65
CA ASP A 675 -9.78 1.31 -28.55
C ASP A 675 -10.36 -0.10 -28.40
N VAL A 676 -10.00 -0.79 -27.32
CA VAL A 676 -10.44 -2.17 -27.05
C VAL A 676 -11.51 -2.24 -25.96
N SER A 677 -12.11 -1.10 -25.60
CA SER A 677 -13.07 -0.99 -24.49
C SER A 677 -14.35 -1.81 -24.73
N SER A 678 -14.77 -2.00 -25.99
CA SER A 678 -16.01 -2.71 -26.32
C SER A 678 -15.93 -4.23 -26.19
N ASN A 679 -14.73 -4.81 -26.02
CA ASN A 679 -14.49 -6.26 -26.12
C ASN A 679 -14.74 -6.91 -27.49
N CYS A 680 -14.86 -6.09 -28.53
CA CYS A 680 -15.28 -6.57 -29.84
C CYS A 680 -14.33 -7.60 -30.49
N LEU A 681 -13.05 -7.58 -30.09
CA LEU A 681 -12.02 -8.50 -30.59
C LEU A 681 -12.19 -9.93 -30.07
N GLN A 682 -12.76 -10.09 -28.86
CA GLN A 682 -12.98 -11.37 -28.21
C GLN A 682 -14.35 -11.96 -28.57
N ASP A 683 -15.40 -11.13 -28.53
CA ASP A 683 -16.78 -11.55 -28.82
C ASP A 683 -17.12 -11.57 -30.33
N GLY A 684 -16.23 -11.05 -31.19
CA GLY A 684 -16.40 -11.02 -32.65
C GLY A 684 -17.28 -9.88 -33.17
N SER A 685 -17.64 -8.89 -32.36
CA SER A 685 -18.56 -7.81 -32.71
C SER A 685 -17.92 -6.60 -33.41
N CYS A 686 -16.62 -6.62 -33.74
CA CYS A 686 -15.92 -5.43 -34.28
C CYS A 686 -16.42 -4.93 -35.66
N GLY A 687 -17.28 -5.69 -36.34
CA GLY A 687 -17.75 -5.34 -37.68
C GLY A 687 -16.61 -5.27 -38.70
N ALA A 688 -16.73 -4.38 -39.68
CA ALA A 688 -15.80 -4.28 -40.81
C ALA A 688 -14.49 -3.52 -40.52
N SER A 689 -14.42 -2.82 -39.37
CA SER A 689 -13.29 -1.94 -39.02
C SER A 689 -12.83 -2.20 -37.59
N PRO A 690 -12.10 -3.30 -37.33
CA PRO A 690 -11.54 -3.57 -36.02
C PRO A 690 -10.52 -2.49 -35.60
N PRO A 691 -10.27 -2.31 -34.29
CA PRO A 691 -9.28 -1.35 -33.79
C PRO A 691 -7.88 -1.68 -34.32
N ASP A 692 -7.14 -0.64 -34.73
CA ASP A 692 -5.74 -0.78 -35.15
C ASP A 692 -4.82 -0.90 -33.92
N LEU A 693 -4.15 -2.04 -33.78
CA LEU A 693 -3.26 -2.36 -32.66
C LEU A 693 -1.78 -2.19 -33.00
N SER A 694 -1.45 -1.54 -34.13
CA SER A 694 -0.07 -1.42 -34.63
C SER A 694 0.85 -0.68 -33.65
N PHE A 695 0.33 0.37 -33.02
CA PHE A 695 1.01 1.15 -31.97
C PHE A 695 0.60 0.76 -30.54
N GLY A 696 -0.25 -0.26 -30.40
CA GLY A 696 -0.80 -0.71 -29.13
C GLY A 696 -2.27 -0.35 -28.96
N TRP A 697 -2.74 -0.36 -27.72
CA TRP A 697 -4.16 -0.24 -27.40
C TRP A 697 -4.42 0.54 -26.10
N ARG A 698 -5.67 1.01 -25.97
CA ARG A 698 -6.21 1.63 -24.77
C ARG A 698 -7.54 0.97 -24.41
N MET A 699 -7.77 0.78 -23.12
CA MET A 699 -9.03 0.29 -22.57
C MET A 699 -9.55 1.31 -21.55
N ALA A 700 -10.75 1.82 -21.75
CA ALA A 700 -11.37 2.76 -20.84
C ALA A 700 -11.67 2.10 -19.49
N LEU A 701 -11.45 2.84 -18.41
CA LEU A 701 -12.01 2.55 -17.11
C LEU A 701 -13.41 3.17 -17.08
N GLU A 702 -14.44 2.32 -17.08
CA GLU A 702 -15.80 2.72 -17.42
C GLU A 702 -16.64 3.14 -16.21
N GLU A 703 -16.24 2.74 -15.01
CA GLU A 703 -16.91 3.19 -13.81
C GLU A 703 -16.62 4.66 -13.51
N SER A 704 -17.60 5.34 -12.92
CA SER A 704 -17.52 6.77 -12.68
C SER A 704 -16.40 7.12 -11.71
N GLY A 705 -15.30 7.63 -12.24
CA GLY A 705 -14.14 8.02 -11.45
C GLY A 705 -13.13 6.92 -11.22
N GLU A 706 -13.26 5.78 -11.91
CA GLU A 706 -12.30 4.68 -11.81
C GLU A 706 -10.89 5.11 -12.24
N LYS A 707 -9.87 4.64 -11.52
CA LYS A 707 -8.46 5.04 -11.67
C LYS A 707 -7.53 3.85 -11.49
N GLY A 708 -6.46 3.77 -12.29
CA GLY A 708 -5.34 2.90 -11.96
C GLY A 708 -4.40 3.57 -10.98
N LEU A 709 -4.34 3.06 -9.75
CA LEU A 709 -3.56 3.62 -8.63
C LEU A 709 -2.49 2.64 -8.14
N ALA A 710 -2.02 1.77 -9.02
CA ALA A 710 -0.98 0.80 -8.76
C ALA A 710 -0.11 0.55 -10.00
N THR A 711 1.08 -0.01 -9.78
CA THR A 711 1.96 -0.44 -10.87
C THR A 711 1.45 -1.76 -11.45
N PRO A 712 1.39 -1.89 -12.79
CA PRO A 712 0.97 -3.13 -13.44
C PRO A 712 2.05 -4.22 -13.35
N LEU A 713 1.63 -5.48 -13.50
CA LEU A 713 2.48 -6.66 -13.52
C LEU A 713 2.13 -7.54 -14.73
N THR A 714 3.07 -7.80 -15.63
CA THR A 714 2.86 -8.70 -16.76
C THR A 714 3.58 -10.04 -16.56
N ILE A 715 2.83 -11.15 -16.58
CA ILE A 715 3.38 -12.51 -16.49
C ILE A 715 2.76 -13.37 -17.60
N GLY A 716 3.61 -14.04 -18.39
CA GLY A 716 3.14 -14.97 -19.42
C GLY A 716 2.23 -14.34 -20.49
N GLY A 717 2.39 -13.04 -20.76
CA GLY A 717 1.53 -12.30 -21.70
C GLY A 717 0.17 -11.87 -21.13
N THR A 718 -0.07 -12.11 -19.84
CA THR A 718 -1.23 -11.58 -19.09
C THR A 718 -0.79 -10.38 -18.26
N ILE A 719 -1.46 -9.26 -18.45
CA ILE A 719 -1.30 -8.04 -17.67
C ILE A 719 -2.26 -8.10 -16.48
N PHE A 720 -1.73 -7.93 -15.28
CA PHE A 720 -2.49 -7.69 -14.06
C PHE A 720 -2.43 -6.21 -13.68
N VAL A 721 -3.59 -5.57 -13.55
CA VAL A 721 -3.72 -4.17 -13.14
C VAL A 721 -4.80 -4.06 -12.09
N THR A 722 -4.54 -3.32 -11.01
CA THR A 722 -5.56 -2.99 -10.02
C THR A 722 -6.05 -1.56 -10.18
N THR A 723 -7.36 -1.37 -10.04
CA THR A 723 -8.01 -0.06 -10.15
C THR A 723 -8.85 0.23 -8.92
N TYR A 724 -9.03 1.51 -8.63
CA TYR A 724 -9.88 2.02 -7.55
C TYR A 724 -11.13 2.67 -8.14
N ILE A 725 -12.29 2.34 -7.59
CA ILE A 725 -13.59 2.92 -7.91
C ILE A 725 -14.06 3.74 -6.71
N PRO A 726 -14.24 5.06 -6.85
CA PRO A 726 -14.67 5.88 -5.73
C PRO A 726 -16.15 5.63 -5.36
N PRO A 727 -16.50 5.81 -4.08
CA PRO A 727 -17.85 5.66 -3.52
C PRO A 727 -18.96 6.30 -4.34
N ASN A 728 -20.09 5.62 -4.55
CA ASN A 728 -21.24 6.18 -5.25
C ASN A 728 -22.24 6.88 -4.30
N ALA A 729 -22.20 8.22 -4.28
CA ALA A 729 -23.10 9.08 -3.49
C ALA A 729 -24.62 8.86 -3.69
N ALA A 730 -25.04 8.01 -4.64
CA ALA A 730 -26.45 7.79 -5.00
C ALA A 730 -26.99 6.40 -4.63
N THR A 731 -26.14 5.45 -4.22
CA THR A 731 -26.60 4.19 -3.64
C THR A 731 -26.48 4.31 -2.14
N THR A 732 -27.56 4.76 -1.50
CA THR A 732 -27.84 4.42 -0.10
C THR A 732 -28.06 2.90 -0.01
N SER A 733 -27.03 2.09 -0.21
CA SER A 733 -27.01 0.80 0.46
C SER A 733 -26.89 1.14 1.95
N LEU A 734 -27.81 0.64 2.77
CA LEU A 734 -27.65 0.65 4.22
C LEU A 734 -26.47 -0.27 4.57
N SER A 735 -25.26 0.18 4.25
CA SER A 735 -24.01 -0.39 4.73
C SER A 735 -23.55 0.52 5.86
N CYS A 736 -23.38 -0.05 7.05
CA CYS A 736 -22.94 0.68 8.23
C CYS A 736 -21.43 0.95 8.18
N GLN A 737 -20.93 1.47 7.06
CA GLN A 737 -19.52 1.75 6.81
C GLN A 737 -19.42 3.08 6.07
N ALA A 738 -18.34 3.84 6.31
CA ALA A 738 -17.93 4.82 5.32
C ALA A 738 -17.59 4.04 4.04
N ASP A 739 -18.26 4.33 2.93
CA ASP A 739 -17.91 3.73 1.64
C ASP A 739 -16.47 4.14 1.32
N GLU A 740 -15.53 3.20 1.44
CA GLU A 740 -14.11 3.39 1.15
C GLU A 740 -13.82 3.34 -0.35
N GLY A 741 -14.84 3.07 -1.17
CA GLY A 741 -14.69 2.67 -2.56
C GLY A 741 -14.32 1.20 -2.68
N SER A 742 -14.38 0.70 -3.91
CA SER A 742 -14.04 -0.69 -4.23
C SER A 742 -12.80 -0.76 -5.13
N GLY A 743 -12.16 -1.94 -5.12
CA GLY A 743 -11.05 -2.24 -6.01
C GLY A 743 -11.44 -3.27 -7.06
N ARG A 744 -10.81 -3.22 -8.24
CA ARG A 744 -10.87 -4.28 -9.25
C ARG A 744 -9.48 -4.81 -9.57
N LEU A 745 -9.40 -6.09 -9.93
CA LEU A 745 -8.23 -6.73 -10.52
C LEU A 745 -8.54 -7.11 -11.97
N TYR A 746 -7.86 -6.48 -12.92
CA TYR A 746 -7.92 -6.82 -14.34
C TYR A 746 -6.92 -7.92 -14.69
N ALA A 747 -7.31 -8.84 -15.59
CA ALA A 747 -6.42 -9.84 -16.21
C ALA A 747 -6.56 -9.79 -17.74
N LEU A 748 -5.70 -9.01 -18.39
CA LEU A 748 -5.82 -8.64 -19.80
C LEU A 748 -4.70 -9.24 -20.67
N SER A 749 -5.02 -9.55 -21.92
CA SER A 749 -4.03 -9.95 -22.92
C SER A 749 -3.11 -8.78 -23.26
N LEU A 750 -1.79 -8.99 -23.21
CA LEU A 750 -0.81 -7.99 -23.65
C LEU A 750 -1.00 -7.57 -25.11
N GLY A 751 -1.45 -8.49 -25.97
CA GLY A 751 -1.54 -8.27 -27.40
C GLY A 751 -2.70 -7.37 -27.83
N ASP A 752 -3.87 -7.55 -27.20
CA ASP A 752 -5.15 -7.05 -27.69
C ASP A 752 -6.18 -6.69 -26.60
N GLY A 753 -5.82 -6.79 -25.32
CA GLY A 753 -6.69 -6.41 -24.21
C GLY A 753 -7.89 -7.33 -23.97
N THR A 754 -7.93 -8.51 -24.59
CA THR A 754 -8.96 -9.53 -24.35
C THR A 754 -8.84 -10.12 -22.94
N ALA A 755 -9.95 -10.60 -22.37
CA ALA A 755 -9.97 -11.27 -21.08
C ALA A 755 -9.13 -12.56 -21.14
N ARG A 756 -8.26 -12.75 -20.16
CA ARG A 756 -7.41 -13.95 -20.07
C ARG A 756 -7.97 -14.98 -19.11
N LYS A 757 -8.73 -14.56 -18.11
CA LYS A 757 -9.34 -15.41 -17.09
C LYS A 757 -10.84 -15.27 -17.15
N ASN A 758 -11.54 -16.37 -16.88
CA ASN A 758 -12.99 -16.33 -16.68
C ASN A 758 -13.22 -15.96 -15.22
N TYR A 759 -13.47 -14.68 -14.97
CA TYR A 759 -13.81 -14.20 -13.63
C TYR A 759 -15.33 -14.17 -13.40
N ASN A 760 -16.14 -14.30 -14.45
CA ASN A 760 -17.59 -14.28 -14.34
C ASN A 760 -18.24 -15.53 -14.96
N GLU A 761 -18.15 -16.65 -14.26
CA GLU A 761 -18.78 -17.91 -14.71
C GLU A 761 -20.30 -17.82 -14.92
N SER A 762 -20.97 -16.77 -14.38
CA SER A 762 -22.41 -16.58 -14.53
C SER A 762 -22.84 -16.11 -15.92
N ASP A 763 -21.91 -15.57 -16.72
CA ASP A 763 -22.18 -15.12 -18.09
C ASP A 763 -21.67 -16.07 -19.18
N ASP A 764 -21.20 -17.25 -18.77
CA ASP A 764 -20.72 -18.31 -19.64
C ASP A 764 -21.74 -18.68 -20.72
N ASP A 765 -21.29 -18.64 -21.97
CA ASP A 765 -22.01 -19.20 -23.10
C ASP A 765 -22.10 -20.73 -22.93
N GLN A 766 -23.31 -21.29 -23.01
CA GLN A 766 -23.53 -22.74 -22.95
C GLN A 766 -22.72 -23.52 -24.00
N SER A 767 -22.32 -22.89 -25.10
CA SER A 767 -21.50 -23.48 -26.15
C SER A 767 -19.99 -23.47 -25.84
N LYS A 768 -19.56 -22.68 -24.84
CA LYS A 768 -18.16 -22.53 -24.40
C LYS A 768 -18.08 -22.37 -22.87
N PRO A 769 -18.55 -23.35 -22.07
CA PRO A 769 -18.52 -23.25 -20.62
C PRO A 769 -17.07 -23.15 -20.12
N GLY A 770 -16.82 -22.23 -19.18
CA GLY A 770 -15.52 -22.01 -18.56
C GLY A 770 -14.53 -21.16 -19.36
N GLU A 771 -14.92 -20.61 -20.52
CA GLU A 771 -14.03 -19.80 -21.36
C GLU A 771 -14.27 -18.29 -21.15
N PRO A 772 -13.21 -17.46 -21.04
CA PRO A 772 -13.37 -16.02 -20.97
C PRO A 772 -13.81 -15.49 -22.33
N THR A 773 -15.07 -15.13 -22.46
CA THR A 773 -15.65 -14.68 -23.75
C THR A 773 -16.30 -13.32 -23.67
N THR A 774 -16.62 -12.84 -22.47
CA THR A 774 -17.36 -11.60 -22.27
C THR A 774 -16.43 -10.48 -21.79
N LYS A 775 -17.02 -9.30 -21.70
CA LYS A 775 -16.34 -8.13 -21.15
C LYS A 775 -16.18 -8.22 -19.63
N ALA A 776 -17.12 -8.85 -18.93
CA ALA A 776 -17.08 -8.96 -17.47
C ALA A 776 -15.95 -9.89 -17.01
N ASP A 777 -15.55 -10.84 -17.85
CA ASP A 777 -14.36 -11.69 -17.62
C ASP A 777 -13.04 -10.94 -17.47
N ARG A 778 -12.98 -9.68 -17.90
CA ARG A 778 -11.71 -8.92 -17.87
C ARG A 778 -11.25 -8.60 -16.45
N TYR A 779 -12.14 -8.61 -15.47
CA TYR A 779 -11.83 -8.22 -14.10
C TYR A 779 -12.58 -9.05 -13.05
N ASP A 780 -12.03 -9.06 -11.85
CA ASP A 780 -12.69 -9.52 -10.63
C ASP A 780 -12.75 -8.34 -9.64
N ASP A 781 -13.85 -8.22 -8.91
CA ASP A 781 -13.98 -7.23 -7.85
C ASP A 781 -13.21 -7.72 -6.62
N LEU A 782 -12.35 -6.86 -6.05
CA LEU A 782 -11.55 -7.20 -4.88
C LEU A 782 -12.43 -7.21 -3.64
N ALA A 783 -12.24 -8.23 -2.79
CA ALA A 783 -12.98 -8.33 -1.53
C ALA A 783 -12.63 -7.21 -0.54
N SER A 784 -11.41 -6.68 -0.60
CA SER A 784 -10.96 -5.55 0.20
C SER A 784 -11.42 -4.21 -0.40
N GLY A 785 -12.08 -3.39 0.40
CA GLY A 785 -12.39 -1.99 0.06
C GLY A 785 -11.16 -1.09 0.07
N GLY A 786 -11.34 0.17 -0.37
CA GLY A 786 -10.27 1.17 -0.42
C GLY A 786 -9.40 1.09 -1.67
N ILE A 787 -8.28 1.81 -1.66
CA ILE A 787 -7.34 1.86 -2.80
C ILE A 787 -6.52 0.57 -2.82
N PRO A 788 -6.69 -0.31 -3.82
CA PRO A 788 -5.93 -1.55 -3.87
C PRO A 788 -4.46 -1.28 -4.21
N SER A 789 -3.59 -2.12 -3.65
CA SER A 789 -2.16 -2.11 -3.94
C SER A 789 -1.84 -2.80 -5.27
N GLU A 790 -0.56 -2.80 -5.67
CA GLU A 790 -0.10 -3.60 -6.81
C GLU A 790 -0.13 -5.11 -6.49
N VAL A 791 -0.26 -5.92 -7.54
CA VAL A 791 -0.19 -7.39 -7.43
C VAL A 791 1.26 -7.81 -7.19
N VAL A 792 1.48 -8.77 -6.28
CA VAL A 792 2.81 -9.31 -6.00
C VAL A 792 2.98 -10.66 -6.69
N SER A 793 4.06 -10.83 -7.46
CA SER A 793 4.38 -12.13 -8.07
C SER A 793 4.85 -13.13 -7.00
N ILE A 794 4.27 -14.33 -7.00
CA ILE A 794 4.74 -15.51 -6.27
C ILE A 794 5.23 -16.52 -7.32
N PRO A 795 6.54 -16.59 -7.59
CA PRO A 795 7.09 -17.54 -8.54
C PRO A 795 6.73 -19.00 -8.17
N PRO A 796 6.64 -19.91 -9.18
CA PRO A 796 6.91 -19.66 -10.60
C PRO A 796 5.72 -19.06 -11.37
N ASN A 797 4.48 -19.26 -10.91
CA ASN A 797 3.29 -18.98 -11.71
C ASN A 797 2.07 -18.53 -10.88
N LYS A 798 2.26 -17.93 -9.70
CA LYS A 798 1.16 -17.42 -8.86
C LYS A 798 1.30 -15.93 -8.62
N ILE A 799 0.22 -15.32 -8.17
CA ILE A 799 0.18 -13.93 -7.73
C ILE A 799 -0.52 -13.83 -6.38
N LEU A 800 -0.05 -12.93 -5.52
CA LEU A 800 -0.75 -12.48 -4.33
C LEU A 800 -1.52 -11.21 -4.68
N ARG A 801 -2.85 -11.30 -4.56
CA ARG A 801 -3.79 -10.22 -4.83
C ARG A 801 -3.80 -9.23 -3.66
N PRO A 802 -4.26 -7.98 -3.88
CA PRO A 802 -4.36 -6.98 -2.80
C PRO A 802 -5.30 -7.38 -1.66
N ASP A 803 -6.31 -8.20 -1.95
CA ASP A 803 -7.23 -8.80 -0.97
C ASP A 803 -6.63 -10.01 -0.23
N LEU A 804 -5.29 -10.17 -0.29
CA LEU A 804 -4.51 -11.18 0.40
C LEU A 804 -4.83 -12.63 -0.03
N THR A 805 -5.53 -12.82 -1.14
CA THR A 805 -5.76 -14.13 -1.75
C THR A 805 -4.67 -14.47 -2.78
N VAL A 806 -4.37 -15.77 -2.93
CA VAL A 806 -3.38 -16.22 -3.92
C VAL A 806 -4.10 -16.85 -5.10
N GLU A 807 -3.68 -16.43 -6.29
CA GLU A 807 -4.27 -16.88 -7.54
C GLU A 807 -3.20 -17.43 -8.50
N SER A 808 -3.55 -18.49 -9.23
CA SER A 808 -2.67 -19.02 -10.28
C SER A 808 -2.69 -18.15 -11.52
N THR A 809 -1.54 -17.99 -12.16
CA THR A 809 -1.43 -17.38 -13.49
C THR A 809 -1.61 -18.45 -14.57
N LEU A 810 -1.97 -18.02 -15.78
CA LEU A 810 -2.12 -18.91 -16.94
C LEU A 810 -0.79 -19.34 -17.56
N SER A 811 0.32 -18.99 -16.92
CA SER A 811 1.65 -19.29 -17.43
C SER A 811 2.12 -20.66 -16.93
N GLY A 812 2.66 -21.48 -17.84
CA GLY A 812 3.33 -22.72 -17.45
C GLY A 812 4.60 -22.44 -16.65
N ASN A 813 5.04 -23.41 -15.84
CA ASN A 813 6.27 -23.31 -15.04
C ASN A 813 7.46 -22.99 -15.95
N ARG A 814 8.05 -21.79 -15.78
CA ARG A 814 9.29 -21.40 -16.45
C ARG A 814 10.44 -21.50 -15.47
N TRP A 815 11.37 -22.40 -15.74
CA TRP A 815 12.59 -22.58 -14.95
C TRP A 815 13.73 -21.81 -15.61
N ARG A 816 14.50 -21.07 -14.82
CA ARG A 816 15.79 -20.53 -15.26
C ARG A 816 16.87 -21.53 -14.83
N THR A 817 17.44 -22.24 -15.80
CA THR A 817 18.53 -23.19 -15.52
C THR A 817 19.82 -22.42 -15.27
N PHE A 818 20.42 -22.63 -14.11
CA PHE A 818 21.77 -22.16 -13.79
C PHE A 818 22.75 -23.31 -13.97
N TRP A 819 23.91 -23.03 -14.56
CA TRP A 819 25.05 -23.94 -14.59
C TRP A 819 26.06 -23.43 -13.56
N PHE A 820 26.51 -24.27 -12.65
CA PHE A 820 27.69 -23.99 -11.83
C PHE A 820 28.82 -24.93 -12.26
N LEU A 821 30.04 -24.40 -12.31
CA LEU A 821 31.24 -25.19 -12.56
C LEU A 821 31.74 -25.66 -11.19
N GLU A 822 31.70 -26.95 -10.93
CA GLU A 822 32.36 -27.54 -9.76
C GLU A 822 33.87 -27.64 -10.09
N GLU A 823 34.68 -26.73 -9.54
CA GLU A 823 36.14 -26.90 -9.60
C GLU A 823 36.53 -28.07 -8.69
N ASN A 824 36.88 -29.20 -9.29
CA ASN A 824 37.50 -30.31 -8.57
C ASN A 824 38.78 -29.81 -7.90
N GLY A 825 38.87 -29.93 -6.58
CA GLY A 825 40.00 -29.51 -5.74
C GLY A 825 41.30 -30.31 -5.91
N ASP A 826 41.55 -30.85 -7.11
CA ASP A 826 42.79 -31.54 -7.50
C ASP A 826 43.50 -30.80 -8.65
N LEU A 827 43.90 -29.54 -8.41
CA LEU A 827 44.95 -28.85 -9.17
C LEU A 827 45.88 -28.05 -8.25
#